data_AF-A0A949ERH2-F1
#
_entry.id   AF-A0A949ERH2-F1
#
_cell.length_a   1.000
_cell.length_b   1.000
_cell.length_c   1.000
_cell.angle_alpha   90.00
_cell.angle_beta   90.00
_cell.angle_gamma   90.00
#
_symmetry.space_group_name_H-M   'P 1'
#
loop_
_entity.id
_entity.type
_entity.pdbx_description
1 polymer ?
#
loop_
_entity_poly.entity_id
_entity_poly.type
_entity_poly.pdbx_seq_one_letter_code
_entity_poly.pdbx_strand_id
1 'polypeptide(L)'
;MQTIKRVRKSFAKTKSIVDIPHLIEMQRLSYEKFLQMDTEPDQRSDSGLQGIFKSVFPIQDFNGTCSLEFVRYNFGEPKYSVDECIQRGMTYEVPVKITVRLVSYDTDAETGVQNIRDIKEQAVYLGSMPLMTKTGVYVVNGTERVIVSQLQRSPGLFYSHDGGKTHSGGKLLYSARIIPVRGSWIDLEFDAKDILYVRIDRRRKFPVTTLLKALGYSGDELLRYYYDTEKVSVSRKKFKKEFSPDVMVGQKVTHDIVDPKTGEVIAKEGRKIGKVLAKKIFEAGVTHFDIEAESLVGKFLARDIVDPKSGEIIFPCNTELTETMLEEIIAAKVSEFELLFIDGIKVSDSFRKTLALDKVNTPEEALLEIYRRLRPSSPPTHEIASAFFENLFFSADTYDLSEVGRFKINARLGVNTDIEHRTLTKDDIMLAVRYLVRLKDSQGPIDDIDHLGNRRVRTVGELVENQYRMGLVRMERAIRERMSIQEVEALMPHDLINPKPITAAIKEFFGTSQLSQFMDQTNPLSEVTHKRRLSALGPGGLSRERAGFEVRDVHPTHYGRICPVETPEGPNIGLIVSLATYARVNEFGFIETPYRNVKGRKATKEIAYMTALDEQEHVIAQAKTELDGKGKIVPDTLIARQDGEVLSTEADAVTQMDVSPNQLVSVAASLIPFLENDDANRALMGSNMQRQGVPLLRPEAPLVGTGLELTVAKDSGVCLLAGGDGVVEEVDANRVVVRYDKPGTDGFTTGIGIYRLEKYKKSNQNTCFTQRPLVNPGLRVKKGDILADGPACDLGELALGKNVTIAFMPWRGYNFEDSILISEKMLKKDTYTSLHIEVFETVARDTKLGKEEITRDIPNVSEEALRNLDESGVIRIGAEIKSGDILVGKVTPKGETQLSPEEKLLRAIFGEKAG
;
A
#
# COMPACT_ATOMS: atom_id res chain seq x y z
N MET A 1 16.88 -38.38 27.96
CA MET A 1 16.75 -36.93 27.72
C MET A 1 15.27 -36.60 27.70
N GLN A 2 14.72 -35.97 28.74
CA GLN A 2 13.33 -35.51 28.73
C GLN A 2 13.22 -34.31 27.80
N THR A 3 12.94 -34.55 26.51
CA THR A 3 12.48 -33.50 25.62
C THR A 3 11.02 -33.21 25.95
N ILE A 4 10.70 -31.98 26.38
CA ILE A 4 9.31 -31.49 26.58
C ILE A 4 8.53 -31.40 25.24
N LYS A 5 9.08 -31.95 24.15
CA LYS A 5 8.48 -31.88 22.82
C LYS A 5 7.50 -33.04 22.64
N ARG A 6 6.22 -32.69 22.50
CA ARG A 6 5.17 -33.61 22.05
C ARG A 6 5.47 -34.00 20.60
N VAL A 7 5.69 -35.29 20.35
CA VAL A 7 5.96 -35.79 18.99
C VAL A 7 4.62 -36.05 18.30
N ARG A 8 4.35 -35.30 17.21
CA ARG A 8 3.18 -35.55 16.34
C ARG A 8 3.55 -36.47 15.19
N LYS A 9 2.69 -37.45 14.94
CA LYS A 9 2.81 -38.31 13.75
C LYS A 9 2.33 -37.52 12.53
N SER A 10 3.24 -37.22 11.61
CA SER A 10 2.89 -36.60 10.33
C SER A 10 2.48 -37.65 9.30
N PHE A 11 1.42 -37.35 8.53
CA PHE A 11 0.95 -38.13 7.40
C PHE A 11 1.33 -37.51 6.04
N ALA A 12 2.10 -36.42 6.05
CA ALA A 12 2.55 -35.76 4.82
C ALA A 12 3.41 -36.71 3.98
N LYS A 13 3.07 -36.85 2.70
CA LYS A 13 3.85 -37.64 1.72
C LYS A 13 4.97 -36.82 1.08
N THR A 14 4.77 -35.51 0.96
CA THR A 14 5.75 -34.55 0.46
C THR A 14 6.71 -34.13 1.58
N LYS A 15 7.99 -33.97 1.23
CA LYS A 15 9.00 -33.46 2.17
C LYS A 15 8.87 -31.94 2.29
N SER A 16 9.04 -31.40 3.50
CA SER A 16 9.26 -29.96 3.67
C SER A 16 10.63 -29.59 3.11
N ILE A 17 10.65 -28.61 2.20
CA ILE A 17 11.87 -28.16 1.52
C ILE A 17 12.33 -26.81 2.05
N VAL A 18 11.37 -25.98 2.46
CA VAL A 18 11.58 -24.63 2.96
C VAL A 18 10.85 -24.51 4.28
N ASP A 19 11.54 -23.97 5.29
CA ASP A 19 10.90 -23.64 6.55
C ASP A 19 10.00 -22.41 6.39
N ILE A 20 8.90 -22.39 7.14
CA ILE A 20 7.96 -21.27 7.12
C ILE A 20 8.71 -20.02 7.62
N PRO A 21 8.65 -18.88 6.91
CA PRO A 21 9.26 -17.65 7.37
C PRO A 21 8.62 -17.19 8.68
N HIS A 22 9.36 -16.42 9.47
CA HIS A 22 8.84 -15.93 10.74
C HIS A 22 7.59 -15.08 10.49
N LEU A 23 6.48 -15.41 11.16
CA LEU A 23 5.16 -14.93 10.75
C LEU A 23 4.96 -13.40 10.89
N ILE A 24 5.76 -12.73 11.72
CA ILE A 24 5.69 -11.27 11.98
C ILE A 24 6.88 -10.51 11.33
N GLU A 25 7.72 -11.20 10.56
CA GLU A 25 8.98 -10.65 10.03
C GLU A 25 8.79 -9.36 9.22
N MET A 26 7.77 -9.31 8.35
CA MET A 26 7.52 -8.16 7.46
C MET A 26 7.30 -6.85 8.23
N GLN A 27 6.52 -6.90 9.31
CA GLN A 27 6.22 -5.73 10.16
C GLN A 27 7.49 -5.22 10.85
N ARG A 28 8.24 -6.16 11.45
CA ARG A 28 9.45 -5.85 12.22
C ARG A 28 10.55 -5.30 11.34
N LEU A 29 10.90 -5.99 10.26
CA LEU A 29 11.97 -5.56 9.34
C LEU A 29 11.66 -4.22 8.68
N SER A 30 10.39 -3.98 8.32
CA SER A 30 9.98 -2.70 7.74
C SER A 30 10.22 -1.53 8.71
N TYR A 31 9.88 -1.72 9.98
CA TYR A 31 10.05 -0.67 10.99
C TYR A 31 11.51 -0.49 11.42
N GLU A 32 12.28 -1.59 11.51
CA GLU A 32 13.73 -1.56 11.73
C GLU A 32 14.45 -0.81 10.60
N LYS A 33 14.12 -1.09 9.34
CA LYS A 33 14.65 -0.36 8.16
C LYS A 33 14.28 1.12 8.18
N PHE A 34 13.09 1.48 8.67
CA PHE A 34 12.68 2.89 8.79
C PHE A 34 13.50 3.65 9.84
N LEU A 35 13.77 3.06 11.01
CA LEU A 35 14.47 3.71 12.11
C LEU A 35 16.00 3.67 11.97
N GLN A 36 16.56 2.57 11.46
CA GLN A 36 18.01 2.28 11.43
C GLN A 36 18.70 2.56 12.78
N MET A 37 18.06 2.14 13.88
CA MET A 37 18.44 2.50 15.25
C MET A 37 19.79 1.90 15.67
N ASP A 38 20.08 0.67 15.23
CA ASP A 38 21.31 -0.07 15.56
C ASP A 38 22.45 0.17 14.54
N THR A 39 22.22 1.03 13.54
CA THR A 39 23.23 1.36 12.52
C THR A 39 23.95 2.65 12.89
N GLU A 40 25.28 2.60 12.86
CA GLU A 40 26.14 3.77 13.05
C GLU A 40 25.78 4.90 12.06
N PRO A 41 25.80 6.18 12.46
CA PRO A 41 25.33 7.30 11.62
C PRO A 41 25.92 7.34 10.21
N ASP A 42 27.21 7.00 10.06
CA ASP A 42 27.94 7.06 8.78
C ASP A 42 27.66 5.86 7.87
N GLN A 43 27.10 4.77 8.40
CA GLN A 43 26.78 3.54 7.66
C GLN A 43 25.29 3.44 7.30
N ARG A 44 24.48 4.44 7.68
CA ARG A 44 23.04 4.45 7.39
C ARG A 44 22.79 4.61 5.90
N SER A 45 21.88 3.79 5.37
CA SER A 45 21.39 3.95 4.00
C SER A 45 20.46 5.15 3.90
N ASP A 46 20.36 5.73 2.70
CA ASP A 46 19.51 6.90 2.42
C ASP A 46 18.02 6.52 2.27
N SER A 47 17.50 5.83 3.27
CA SER A 47 16.13 5.32 3.38
C SER A 47 15.55 5.59 4.77
N GLY A 48 14.22 5.53 4.90
CA GLY A 48 13.54 5.79 6.18
C GLY A 48 13.81 7.21 6.70
N LEU A 49 14.11 7.34 7.99
CA LEU A 49 14.39 8.65 8.61
C LEU A 49 15.56 9.39 7.95
N GLN A 50 16.65 8.69 7.63
CA GLN A 50 17.83 9.28 7.00
C GLN A 50 17.48 9.88 5.63
N GLY A 51 16.76 9.12 4.80
CA GLY A 51 16.29 9.58 3.49
C GLY A 51 15.33 10.77 3.59
N ILE A 52 14.42 10.78 4.58
CA ILE A 52 13.54 11.93 4.82
C ILE A 52 14.35 13.19 5.16
N PHE A 53 15.29 13.09 6.10
CA PHE A 53 16.08 14.26 6.51
C PHE A 53 16.92 14.80 5.36
N LYS A 54 17.65 13.95 4.64
CA LYS A 54 18.44 14.35 3.46
C LYS A 54 17.59 14.94 2.32
N SER A 55 16.31 14.60 2.25
CA SER A 55 15.43 15.14 1.20
C SER A 55 14.81 16.50 1.52
N VAL A 56 14.81 16.93 2.79
CA VAL A 56 14.25 18.23 3.21
C VAL A 56 15.37 19.21 3.56
N PHE A 57 16.49 18.71 4.08
CA PHE A 57 17.68 19.51 4.34
C PHE A 57 18.64 19.41 3.14
N PRO A 58 19.34 20.49 2.78
CA PRO A 58 19.43 21.77 3.50
C PRO A 58 18.23 22.70 3.27
N ILE A 59 17.81 23.39 4.33
CA ILE A 59 16.73 24.38 4.26
C ILE A 59 17.37 25.76 4.10
N GLN A 60 17.18 26.40 2.95
CA GLN A 60 17.68 27.75 2.68
C GLN A 60 16.60 28.81 2.87
N ASP A 61 17.02 30.00 3.30
CA ASP A 61 16.20 31.21 3.34
C ASP A 61 15.90 31.74 1.92
N PHE A 62 14.84 32.55 1.76
CA PHE A 62 14.48 33.17 0.48
C PHE A 62 15.59 34.05 -0.10
N ASN A 63 16.40 34.67 0.75
CA ASN A 63 17.49 35.55 0.34
C ASN A 63 18.84 34.81 0.20
N GLY A 64 18.89 33.51 0.49
CA GLY A 64 20.12 32.71 0.43
C GLY A 64 21.20 33.10 1.46
N THR A 65 20.88 33.93 2.46
CA THR A 65 21.82 34.41 3.50
C THR A 65 22.09 33.35 4.58
N CYS A 66 21.18 32.40 4.76
CA CYS A 66 21.28 31.35 5.76
C CYS A 66 20.87 29.99 5.19
N SER A 67 21.53 28.94 5.66
CA SER A 67 21.13 27.57 5.43
C SER A 67 21.19 26.75 6.70
N LEU A 68 20.14 25.98 6.95
CA LEU A 68 20.11 24.98 8.00
C LEU A 68 20.38 23.60 7.40
N GLU A 69 21.48 22.98 7.80
CA GLU A 69 21.95 21.69 7.31
C GLU A 69 21.72 20.58 8.35
N PHE A 70 21.45 19.38 7.85
CA PHE A 70 21.32 18.17 8.66
C PHE A 70 22.66 17.43 8.73
N VAL A 71 23.10 17.07 9.94
CA VAL A 71 24.35 16.31 10.15
C VAL A 71 24.06 14.84 10.47
N ARG A 72 23.28 14.57 11.53
CA ARG A 72 22.92 13.21 11.97
C ARG A 72 21.69 13.22 12.87
N TYR A 73 21.10 12.06 13.12
CA TYR A 73 20.06 11.88 14.13
C TYR A 73 20.43 10.79 15.13
N ASN A 74 19.98 10.97 16.38
CA ASN A 74 20.17 10.02 17.46
C ASN A 74 18.84 9.79 18.19
N PHE A 75 18.64 8.57 18.67
CA PHE A 75 17.55 8.24 19.57
C PHE A 75 18.03 8.39 21.02
N GLY A 76 17.17 8.91 21.89
CA GLY A 76 17.38 8.77 23.34
C GLY A 76 16.85 7.43 23.84
N GLU A 77 16.71 7.31 25.16
CA GLU A 77 16.11 6.12 25.77
C GLU A 77 14.61 6.30 26.00
N PRO A 78 13.81 5.23 25.87
CA PRO A 78 12.41 5.24 26.30
C PRO A 78 12.32 5.59 27.78
N LYS A 79 11.42 6.51 28.14
CA LYS A 79 11.25 6.95 29.54
C LYS A 79 10.69 5.88 30.47
N TYR A 80 9.90 4.96 29.91
CA TYR A 80 9.15 3.95 30.62
C TYR A 80 9.19 2.63 29.84
N SER A 81 9.07 1.53 30.57
CA SER A 81 8.87 0.21 29.99
C SER A 81 7.47 0.05 29.39
N VAL A 82 7.28 -0.99 28.58
CA VAL A 82 5.99 -1.31 27.95
C VAL A 82 4.89 -1.49 29.01
N ASP A 83 5.18 -2.23 30.08
CA ASP A 83 4.22 -2.50 31.16
C ASP A 83 3.83 -1.22 31.92
N GLU A 84 4.79 -0.34 32.19
CA GLU A 84 4.52 0.96 32.83
C GLU A 84 3.68 1.87 31.92
N CYS A 85 3.92 1.86 30.61
CA CYS A 85 3.11 2.61 29.65
C CYS A 85 1.65 2.12 29.65
N ILE A 86 1.43 0.80 29.68
CA ILE A 86 0.08 0.21 29.75
C ILE A 86 -0.61 0.61 31.05
N GLN A 87 0.04 0.42 32.19
CA GLN A 87 -0.54 0.74 33.51
C GLN A 87 -0.87 2.22 33.69
N ARG A 88 -0.06 3.12 33.12
CA ARG A 88 -0.22 4.57 33.26
C ARG A 88 -1.03 5.22 32.14
N GLY A 89 -1.50 4.46 31.16
CA GLY A 89 -2.21 5.04 30.01
C GLY A 89 -1.32 5.89 29.09
N MET A 90 -0.02 5.64 29.04
CA MET A 90 0.95 6.40 28.24
C MET A 90 1.33 5.69 26.94
N THR A 91 1.96 6.42 26.02
CA THR A 91 2.49 5.85 24.76
C THR A 91 3.93 5.37 24.98
N TYR A 92 4.27 4.19 24.47
CA TYR A 92 5.65 3.69 24.47
C TYR A 92 6.41 4.30 23.30
N GLU A 93 7.27 5.28 23.58
CA GLU A 93 7.91 6.12 22.58
C GLU A 93 9.36 6.45 22.93
N VAL A 94 10.16 6.71 21.90
CA VAL A 94 11.56 7.12 22.00
C VAL A 94 11.74 8.57 21.53
N PRO A 95 12.48 9.41 22.26
CA PRO A 95 12.75 10.78 21.83
C PRO A 95 13.75 10.78 20.66
N VAL A 96 13.42 11.50 19.58
CA VAL A 96 14.29 11.68 18.42
C VAL A 96 14.99 13.03 18.53
N LYS A 97 16.32 13.04 18.42
CA LYS A 97 17.14 14.26 18.38
C LYS A 97 17.90 14.32 17.07
N ILE A 98 17.97 15.50 16.47
CA ILE A 98 18.79 15.75 15.28
C ILE A 98 19.91 16.73 15.61
N THR A 99 21.09 16.47 15.09
CA THR A 99 22.19 17.45 15.06
C THR A 99 22.07 18.23 13.76
N VAL A 100 21.86 19.53 13.90
CA VAL A 100 21.74 20.46 12.78
C VAL A 100 22.80 21.54 12.87
N ARG A 101 23.15 22.08 11.72
CA ARG A 101 24.15 23.13 11.57
C ARG A 101 23.51 24.33 10.87
N LEU A 102 23.46 25.47 11.53
CA LEU A 102 23.07 26.73 10.91
C LEU A 102 24.33 27.38 10.34
N VAL A 103 24.38 27.52 9.01
CA VAL A 103 25.43 28.19 8.26
C VAL A 103 24.93 29.54 7.80
N SER A 104 25.63 30.60 8.18
CA SER A 104 25.35 31.96 7.74
C SER A 104 26.35 32.34 6.65
N TYR A 105 25.85 32.89 5.55
CA TYR A 105 26.63 33.36 4.41
C TYR A 105 26.70 34.89 4.41
N ASP A 106 27.89 35.41 4.14
CA ASP A 106 28.08 36.81 3.75
C ASP A 106 28.17 36.90 2.23
N THR A 107 27.47 37.87 1.65
CA THR A 107 27.38 38.02 0.19
C THR A 107 28.23 39.22 -0.21
N ASP A 108 29.36 38.96 -0.87
CA ASP A 108 30.24 40.04 -1.31
C ASP A 108 29.62 40.77 -2.51
N ALA A 109 29.34 42.08 -2.34
CA ALA A 109 28.53 42.88 -3.25
C ALA A 109 29.17 43.09 -4.64
N GLU A 110 30.48 42.86 -4.78
CA GLU A 110 31.21 43.03 -6.06
C GLU A 110 31.41 41.73 -6.86
N THR A 111 31.44 40.55 -6.20
CA THR A 111 31.79 39.27 -6.84
C THR A 111 30.65 38.25 -6.84
N GLY A 112 29.61 38.43 -6.02
CA GLY A 112 28.49 37.50 -5.90
C GLY A 112 28.84 36.15 -5.27
N VAL A 113 30.07 36.00 -4.75
CA VAL A 113 30.53 34.76 -4.09
C VAL A 113 30.07 34.77 -2.63
N GLN A 114 29.38 33.71 -2.21
CA GLN A 114 28.95 33.50 -0.83
C GLN A 114 30.10 32.94 0.00
N ASN A 115 30.54 33.69 1.02
CA ASN A 115 31.54 33.21 1.99
C ASN A 115 30.84 32.81 3.29
N ILE A 116 31.29 31.72 3.91
CA ILE A 116 30.75 31.28 5.20
C ILE A 116 31.20 32.25 6.29
N ARG A 117 30.24 32.90 6.96
CA ARG A 117 30.45 33.86 8.04
C ARG A 117 30.49 33.19 9.41
N ASP A 118 29.53 32.33 9.70
CA ASP A 118 29.39 31.65 10.99
C ASP A 118 28.76 30.26 10.82
N ILE A 119 29.14 29.34 11.71
CA ILE A 119 28.64 27.97 11.77
C ILE A 119 28.23 27.64 13.20
N LYS A 120 26.94 27.44 13.43
CA LYS A 120 26.40 27.05 14.74
C LYS A 120 25.81 25.64 14.67
N GLU A 121 26.46 24.69 15.32
CA GLU A 121 25.99 23.29 15.38
C GLU A 121 25.33 22.98 16.73
N GLN A 122 24.13 22.38 16.71
CA GLN A 122 23.39 22.03 17.93
C GLN A 122 22.54 20.78 17.74
N ALA A 123 22.41 19.99 18.82
CA ALA A 123 21.45 18.89 18.90
C ALA A 123 20.08 19.41 19.38
N VAL A 124 19.04 19.20 18.56
CA VAL A 124 17.68 19.68 18.80
C VAL A 124 16.71 18.50 18.86
N TYR A 125 15.74 18.57 19.78
CA TYR A 125 14.70 17.57 19.93
C TYR A 125 13.61 17.75 18.87
N LEU A 126 13.28 16.67 18.16
CA LEU A 126 12.36 16.68 17.02
C LEU A 126 11.01 15.99 17.29
N GLY A 127 10.74 15.64 18.54
CA GLY A 127 9.55 14.88 18.92
C GLY A 127 9.87 13.45 19.34
N SER A 128 8.83 12.71 19.73
CA SER A 128 8.93 11.31 20.08
C SER A 128 8.37 10.43 18.96
N MET A 129 8.95 9.25 18.78
CA MET A 129 8.47 8.22 17.86
C MET A 129 7.95 7.02 18.66
N PRO A 130 6.71 6.56 18.48
CA PRO A 130 6.22 5.32 19.09
C PRO A 130 7.09 4.13 18.69
N LEU A 131 7.58 3.34 19.65
CA LEU A 131 8.40 2.17 19.36
C LEU A 131 7.56 0.91 19.17
N MET A 132 8.00 0.05 18.25
CA MET A 132 7.44 -1.29 18.09
C MET A 132 8.03 -2.21 19.16
N THR A 133 7.18 -2.96 19.84
CA THR A 133 7.58 -4.00 20.79
C THR A 133 8.15 -5.23 20.06
N LYS A 134 8.83 -6.13 20.79
CA LYS A 134 9.38 -7.39 20.24
C LYS A 134 8.32 -8.27 19.55
N THR A 135 7.06 -8.15 19.96
CA THR A 135 5.93 -8.93 19.41
C THR A 135 5.27 -8.24 18.20
N GLY A 136 5.75 -7.07 17.77
CA GLY A 136 5.23 -6.36 16.59
C GLY A 136 3.98 -5.51 16.84
N VAL A 137 3.76 -5.05 18.08
CA VAL A 137 2.66 -4.13 18.45
C VAL A 137 3.20 -2.80 18.97
N TYR A 138 2.36 -1.77 18.97
CA TYR A 138 2.63 -0.44 19.52
C TYR A 138 1.76 -0.19 20.75
N VAL A 139 2.29 0.46 21.78
CA VAL A 139 1.47 0.93 22.92
C VAL A 139 1.16 2.40 22.74
N VAL A 140 -0.11 2.73 22.51
CA VAL A 140 -0.61 4.10 22.34
C VAL A 140 -1.68 4.36 23.38
N ASN A 141 -1.47 5.37 24.22
CA ASN A 141 -2.35 5.71 25.34
C ASN A 141 -2.69 4.50 26.23
N GLY A 142 -1.69 3.67 26.54
CA GLY A 142 -1.83 2.44 27.33
C GLY A 142 -2.52 1.26 26.64
N THR A 143 -2.93 1.40 25.38
CA THR A 143 -3.57 0.31 24.61
C THR A 143 -2.63 -0.25 23.55
N GLU A 144 -2.62 -1.57 23.40
CA GLU A 144 -1.85 -2.24 22.37
C GLU A 144 -2.57 -2.12 21.01
N ARG A 145 -1.84 -1.65 20.00
CA ARG A 145 -2.31 -1.39 18.64
C ARG A 145 -1.42 -2.04 17.60
N VAL A 146 -1.98 -2.29 16.43
CA VAL A 146 -1.28 -2.80 15.25
C VAL A 146 -1.55 -1.89 14.06
N ILE A 147 -0.52 -1.71 13.23
CA ILE A 147 -0.66 -1.01 11.96
C ILE A 147 -0.80 -2.05 10.85
N VAL A 148 -1.96 -2.06 10.22
CA VAL A 148 -2.27 -2.95 9.10
C VAL A 148 -1.57 -2.44 7.84
N SER A 149 -0.87 -3.33 7.12
CA SER A 149 -0.22 -2.97 5.86
C SER A 149 -1.26 -2.68 4.78
N GLN A 150 -0.98 -1.71 3.90
CA GLN A 150 -1.96 -1.24 2.94
C GLN A 150 -1.67 -1.79 1.53
N LEU A 151 -2.65 -2.40 0.88
CA LEU A 151 -2.56 -2.79 -0.53
C LEU A 151 -3.09 -1.65 -1.39
N GLN A 152 -2.24 -1.06 -2.22
CA GLN A 152 -2.60 0.03 -3.12
C GLN A 152 -2.11 -0.22 -4.54
N ARG A 153 -2.57 0.58 -5.51
CA ARG A 153 -2.03 0.53 -6.87
C ARG A 153 -0.55 0.93 -6.84
N SER A 154 0.28 0.21 -7.58
CA SER A 154 1.67 0.60 -7.73
C SER A 154 1.75 1.93 -8.49
N PRO A 155 2.82 2.72 -8.29
CA PRO A 155 3.13 3.83 -9.17
C PRO A 155 3.35 3.34 -10.60
N GLY A 156 3.09 4.19 -11.58
CA GLY A 156 3.29 3.90 -13.00
C GLY A 156 2.15 4.38 -13.88
N LEU A 157 2.16 3.90 -15.12
CA LEU A 157 1.20 4.23 -16.17
C LEU A 157 0.29 3.02 -16.44
N PHE A 158 -1.02 3.25 -16.43
CA PHE A 158 -2.04 2.20 -16.62
C PHE A 158 -3.01 2.58 -17.71
N TYR A 159 -3.32 1.64 -18.59
CA TYR A 159 -4.34 1.77 -19.64
C TYR A 159 -5.56 0.92 -19.30
N SER A 160 -6.76 1.50 -19.40
CA SER A 160 -8.01 0.79 -19.11
C SER A 160 -9.16 1.26 -19.99
N HIS A 161 -10.22 0.47 -20.10
CA HIS A 161 -11.47 0.88 -20.73
C HIS A 161 -12.66 0.63 -19.82
N ASP A 162 -13.76 1.36 -20.02
CA ASP A 162 -14.98 1.23 -19.22
C ASP A 162 -15.83 -0.03 -19.51
N GLY A 163 -15.40 -0.86 -20.45
CA GLY A 163 -16.11 -2.07 -20.87
C GLY A 163 -17.47 -1.77 -21.49
N GLY A 164 -17.68 -0.54 -21.97
CA GLY A 164 -18.93 -0.09 -22.57
C GLY A 164 -20.05 0.17 -21.55
N LYS A 165 -19.75 0.16 -20.24
CA LYS A 165 -20.74 0.38 -19.17
C LYS A 165 -21.22 1.83 -19.09
N THR A 166 -20.39 2.81 -19.47
CA THR A 166 -20.68 4.24 -19.22
C THR A 166 -21.56 4.87 -20.29
N HIS A 167 -21.51 4.36 -21.52
CA HIS A 167 -22.26 4.90 -22.65
C HIS A 167 -23.32 3.89 -23.13
N SER A 168 -24.57 4.35 -23.30
CA SER A 168 -25.70 3.51 -23.71
C SER A 168 -25.50 2.79 -25.05
N GLY A 169 -24.67 3.35 -25.94
CA GLY A 169 -24.28 2.73 -27.21
C GLY A 169 -23.23 1.62 -27.11
N GLY A 170 -22.77 1.24 -25.91
CA GLY A 170 -21.79 0.15 -25.71
C GLY A 170 -20.38 0.46 -26.24
N LYS A 171 -20.09 1.71 -26.59
CA LYS A 171 -18.79 2.14 -27.10
C LYS A 171 -17.75 2.09 -25.97
N LEU A 172 -16.64 1.42 -26.22
CA LEU A 172 -15.51 1.34 -25.30
C LEU A 172 -14.84 2.71 -25.18
N LEU A 173 -14.78 3.23 -23.96
CA LEU A 173 -14.06 4.47 -23.64
C LEU A 173 -12.72 4.11 -23.02
N TYR A 174 -11.64 4.33 -23.78
CA TYR A 174 -10.27 4.11 -23.33
C TYR A 174 -9.81 5.28 -22.46
N SER A 175 -8.96 4.96 -21.49
CA SER A 175 -8.35 5.90 -20.57
C SER A 175 -6.94 5.45 -20.21
N ALA A 176 -6.11 6.42 -19.83
CA ALA A 176 -4.80 6.16 -19.25
C ALA A 176 -4.63 6.96 -17.96
N ARG A 177 -3.91 6.40 -16.99
CA ARG A 177 -3.67 7.07 -15.71
C ARG A 177 -2.20 6.94 -15.32
N ILE A 178 -1.58 8.08 -15.02
CA ILE A 178 -0.23 8.15 -14.45
C ILE A 178 -0.36 8.39 -12.95
N ILE A 179 0.12 7.42 -12.17
CA ILE A 179 0.07 7.41 -10.71
C ILE A 179 1.50 7.55 -10.17
N PRO A 180 1.86 8.67 -9.51
CA PRO A 180 3.11 8.76 -8.78
C PRO A 180 3.01 8.18 -7.37
N VAL A 181 4.16 7.95 -6.72
CA VAL A 181 4.21 7.74 -5.27
C VAL A 181 3.81 9.03 -4.55
N ARG A 182 4.35 10.15 -5.05
CA ARG A 182 4.14 11.51 -4.55
C ARG A 182 4.01 12.48 -5.70
N GLY A 183 3.03 13.38 -5.64
CA GLY A 183 2.78 14.39 -6.66
C GLY A 183 1.39 14.25 -7.27
N SER A 184 1.13 15.06 -8.29
CA SER A 184 -0.18 15.15 -8.93
C SER A 184 -0.46 14.01 -9.92
N TRP A 185 -1.70 13.54 -9.94
CA TRP A 185 -2.12 12.48 -10.86
C TRP A 185 -2.51 13.06 -12.22
N ILE A 186 -2.17 12.36 -13.30
CA ILE A 186 -2.63 12.68 -14.67
C ILE A 186 -3.60 11.59 -15.12
N ASP A 187 -4.86 11.96 -15.31
CA ASP A 187 -5.91 11.11 -15.86
C ASP A 187 -6.19 11.55 -17.32
N LEU A 188 -6.00 10.65 -18.27
CA LEU A 188 -6.35 10.81 -19.68
C LEU A 188 -7.59 9.97 -20.00
N GLU A 189 -8.61 10.56 -20.59
CA GLU A 189 -9.88 9.85 -20.86
C GLU A 189 -10.50 10.29 -22.20
N PHE A 190 -11.01 9.31 -22.96
CA PHE A 190 -11.85 9.59 -24.11
C PHE A 190 -13.32 9.78 -23.70
N ASP A 191 -13.97 10.76 -24.32
CA ASP A 191 -15.42 10.93 -24.26
C ASP A 191 -16.10 10.16 -25.42
N ALA A 192 -17.42 10.00 -25.36
CA ALA A 192 -18.21 9.34 -26.40
C ALA A 192 -18.04 9.97 -27.80
N LYS A 193 -17.71 11.27 -27.84
CA LYS A 193 -17.41 12.05 -29.06
C LYS A 193 -15.98 11.88 -29.60
N ASP A 194 -15.20 10.94 -29.05
CA ASP A 194 -13.79 10.72 -29.40
C ASP A 194 -12.86 11.91 -29.11
N ILE A 195 -13.26 12.76 -28.16
CA ILE A 195 -12.42 13.88 -27.69
C ILE A 195 -11.59 13.38 -26.51
N LEU A 196 -10.28 13.62 -26.58
CA LEU A 196 -9.34 13.23 -25.54
C LEU A 196 -9.18 14.35 -24.50
N TYR A 197 -9.63 14.07 -23.29
CA TYR A 197 -9.51 14.99 -22.17
C TYR A 197 -8.41 14.55 -21.22
N VAL A 198 -7.88 15.53 -20.48
CA VAL A 198 -7.01 15.34 -19.33
C VAL A 198 -7.66 15.92 -18.07
N ARG A 199 -7.43 15.27 -16.93
CA ARG A 199 -7.70 15.78 -15.59
C ARG A 199 -6.44 15.67 -14.75
N ILE A 200 -6.11 16.74 -14.03
CA ILE A 200 -5.03 16.74 -13.04
C ILE A 200 -5.68 16.69 -11.66
N ASP A 201 -5.27 15.75 -10.79
CA ASP A 201 -5.81 15.56 -9.44
C ASP A 201 -7.34 15.43 -9.38
N ARG A 202 -7.94 14.77 -10.38
CA ARG A 202 -9.40 14.60 -10.51
C ARG A 202 -10.20 15.90 -10.53
N ARG A 203 -9.57 17.01 -10.92
CA ARG A 203 -10.23 18.31 -11.13
C ARG A 203 -10.95 18.35 -12.48
N ARG A 204 -11.45 19.52 -12.87
CA ARG A 204 -12.23 19.72 -14.10
C ARG A 204 -11.45 19.28 -15.34
N LYS A 205 -12.10 18.51 -16.22
CA LYS A 205 -11.52 18.02 -17.48
C LYS A 205 -11.25 19.15 -18.48
N PHE A 206 -10.17 19.02 -19.23
CA PHE A 206 -9.78 19.96 -20.29
C PHE A 206 -9.11 19.22 -21.46
N PRO A 207 -9.08 19.77 -22.68
CA PRO A 207 -8.48 19.08 -23.83
C PRO A 207 -7.03 18.71 -23.56
N VAL A 208 -6.60 17.50 -23.92
CA VAL A 208 -5.21 17.06 -23.70
C VAL A 208 -4.20 17.96 -24.43
N THR A 209 -4.59 18.54 -25.56
CA THR A 209 -3.74 19.44 -26.35
C THR A 209 -3.32 20.68 -25.58
N THR A 210 -4.13 21.18 -24.63
CA THR A 210 -3.73 22.29 -23.76
C THR A 210 -2.56 21.88 -22.85
N LEU A 211 -2.55 20.65 -22.33
CA LEU A 211 -1.42 20.13 -21.57
C LEU A 211 -0.17 19.99 -22.44
N LEU A 212 -0.32 19.47 -23.67
CA LEU A 212 0.81 19.28 -24.58
C LEU A 212 1.40 20.61 -25.06
N LYS A 213 0.57 21.63 -25.31
CA LYS A 213 1.02 23.00 -25.60
C LYS A 213 1.78 23.62 -24.44
N ALA A 214 1.36 23.37 -23.20
CA ALA A 214 2.09 23.82 -22.01
C ALA A 214 3.49 23.17 -21.86
N LEU A 215 3.75 22.00 -22.51
CA LEU A 215 5.09 21.40 -22.58
C LEU A 215 6.02 22.13 -23.56
N GLY A 216 5.48 23.02 -24.40
CA GLY A 216 6.21 23.81 -25.40
C GLY A 216 5.95 23.41 -26.85
N TYR A 217 5.03 22.48 -27.14
CA TYR A 217 4.74 22.02 -28.50
C TYR A 217 3.68 22.88 -29.18
N SER A 218 3.87 23.18 -30.47
CA SER A 218 2.88 23.88 -31.29
C SER A 218 1.82 22.94 -31.87
N GLY A 219 0.71 23.49 -32.37
CA GLY A 219 -0.39 22.69 -32.94
C GLY A 219 0.04 21.82 -34.13
N ASP A 220 0.88 22.37 -35.01
CA ASP A 220 1.43 21.69 -36.19
C ASP A 220 2.43 20.58 -35.81
N GLU A 221 3.30 20.82 -34.82
CA GLU A 221 4.22 19.80 -34.29
C GLU A 221 3.45 18.62 -33.69
N LEU A 222 2.39 18.90 -32.91
CA LEU A 222 1.56 17.87 -32.33
C LEU A 222 0.88 17.05 -33.42
N LEU A 223 0.26 17.68 -34.42
CA LEU A 223 -0.39 16.95 -35.51
C LEU A 223 0.57 16.00 -36.24
N ARG A 224 1.79 16.46 -36.54
CA ARG A 224 2.84 15.64 -37.20
C ARG A 224 3.40 14.53 -36.32
N TYR A 225 3.28 14.67 -35.00
CA TYR A 225 3.71 13.63 -34.07
C TYR A 225 2.68 12.49 -33.95
N TYR A 226 1.39 12.82 -33.94
CA TYR A 226 0.31 11.85 -33.76
C TYR A 226 -0.22 11.25 -35.07
N TYR A 227 -0.10 11.96 -36.19
CA TYR A 227 -0.52 11.52 -37.51
C TYR A 227 0.67 11.42 -38.48
N ASP A 228 0.61 10.42 -39.36
CA ASP A 228 1.46 10.42 -40.54
C ASP A 228 0.98 11.51 -41.51
N THR A 229 1.91 12.16 -42.23
CA THR A 229 1.57 13.21 -43.19
C THR A 229 1.75 12.77 -44.64
N GLU A 230 0.89 13.28 -45.50
CA GLU A 230 0.93 13.10 -46.95
C GLU A 230 1.35 14.41 -47.59
N LYS A 231 2.50 14.44 -48.26
CA LYS A 231 2.94 15.64 -48.97
C LYS A 231 2.31 15.73 -50.35
N VAL A 232 1.80 16.91 -50.67
CA VAL A 232 1.22 17.24 -51.98
C VAL A 232 1.98 18.41 -52.58
N SER A 233 2.56 18.20 -53.75
CA SER A 233 3.24 19.22 -54.55
C SER A 233 2.31 19.77 -55.64
N VAL A 234 2.41 21.07 -55.91
CA VAL A 234 1.53 21.78 -56.85
C VAL A 234 2.34 22.24 -58.06
N SER A 235 1.94 21.82 -59.27
CA SER A 235 2.58 22.23 -60.52
C SER A 235 1.56 22.57 -61.60
N ARG A 236 1.46 23.86 -61.97
CA ARG A 236 0.66 24.37 -63.10
C ARG A 236 -0.77 23.76 -63.19
N LYS A 237 -1.49 23.72 -62.06
CA LYS A 237 -2.83 23.13 -61.85
C LYS A 237 -2.92 21.60 -61.70
N LYS A 238 -1.80 20.89 -61.62
CA LYS A 238 -1.78 19.46 -61.24
C LYS A 238 -1.26 19.29 -59.82
N PHE A 239 -1.91 18.41 -59.06
CA PHE A 239 -1.48 18.01 -57.73
C PHE A 239 -0.75 16.66 -57.81
N LYS A 240 0.39 16.56 -57.16
CA LYS A 240 1.23 15.37 -57.12
C LYS A 240 1.46 14.95 -55.68
N LYS A 241 1.08 13.73 -55.34
CA LYS A 241 1.24 13.18 -53.99
C LYS A 241 2.53 12.39 -53.88
N GLU A 242 3.28 12.58 -52.80
CA GLU A 242 4.49 11.81 -52.50
C GLU A 242 4.11 10.36 -52.12
N PHE A 243 4.84 9.39 -52.69
CA PHE A 243 4.59 7.98 -52.42
C PHE A 243 5.37 7.52 -51.17
N SER A 244 4.65 7.25 -50.08
CA SER A 244 5.20 6.58 -48.89
C SER A 244 4.63 5.17 -48.74
N PRO A 245 5.48 4.11 -48.70
CA PRO A 245 5.02 2.73 -48.62
C PRO A 245 4.23 2.42 -47.34
N ASP A 246 4.46 3.15 -46.24
CA ASP A 246 3.76 2.91 -44.97
C ASP A 246 2.33 3.48 -44.97
N VAL A 247 2.15 4.65 -45.59
CA VAL A 247 0.87 5.39 -45.65
C VAL A 247 -0.06 4.85 -46.75
N MET A 248 0.52 4.29 -47.81
CA MET A 248 -0.23 3.81 -48.99
C MET A 248 -0.83 2.42 -48.79
N VAL A 249 -0.40 1.65 -47.78
CA VAL A 249 -0.92 0.29 -47.54
C VAL A 249 -2.38 0.34 -47.09
N GLY A 250 -3.27 -0.11 -47.98
CA GLY A 250 -4.72 -0.11 -47.79
C GLY A 250 -5.46 0.89 -48.65
N GLN A 251 -4.78 1.88 -49.26
CA GLN A 251 -5.40 2.81 -50.20
C GLN A 251 -5.66 2.14 -51.55
N LYS A 252 -6.66 2.65 -52.29
CA LYS A 252 -6.89 2.26 -53.69
C LYS A 252 -6.10 3.18 -54.59
N VAL A 253 -5.52 2.60 -55.63
CA VAL A 253 -4.82 3.33 -56.67
C VAL A 253 -5.83 4.14 -57.51
N THR A 254 -5.63 5.44 -57.67
CA THR A 254 -6.51 6.33 -58.45
C THR A 254 -6.21 6.34 -59.94
N HIS A 255 -4.97 6.04 -60.35
CA HIS A 255 -4.56 5.90 -61.75
C HIS A 255 -3.49 4.82 -61.88
N ASP A 256 -3.38 4.19 -63.05
CA ASP A 256 -2.36 3.17 -63.32
C ASP A 256 -0.94 3.65 -62.92
N ILE A 257 -0.33 2.94 -61.97
CA ILE A 257 1.04 3.21 -61.53
C ILE A 257 1.99 2.47 -62.45
N VAL A 258 2.82 3.22 -63.17
CA VAL A 258 3.77 2.72 -64.16
C VAL A 258 5.19 2.76 -63.58
N ASP A 259 5.99 1.73 -63.85
CA ASP A 259 7.41 1.71 -63.52
C ASP A 259 8.17 2.77 -64.35
N PRO A 260 8.87 3.73 -63.72
CA PRO A 260 9.62 4.76 -64.42
C PRO A 260 10.77 4.22 -65.30
N LYS A 261 11.27 3.00 -65.03
CA LYS A 261 12.40 2.39 -65.74
C LYS A 261 11.95 1.44 -66.85
N THR A 262 10.85 0.71 -66.67
CA THR A 262 10.41 -0.33 -67.62
C THR A 262 9.17 0.06 -68.42
N GLY A 263 8.40 1.06 -67.98
CA GLY A 263 7.14 1.45 -68.63
C GLY A 263 5.99 0.44 -68.40
N GLU A 264 6.20 -0.59 -67.56
CA GLU A 264 5.16 -1.57 -67.22
C GLU A 264 4.23 -1.08 -66.12
N VAL A 265 2.94 -1.40 -66.22
CA VAL A 265 1.94 -1.06 -65.20
C VAL A 265 2.11 -1.99 -63.99
N ILE A 266 2.62 -1.44 -62.89
CA ILE A 266 2.83 -2.14 -61.60
C ILE A 266 1.49 -2.37 -60.89
N ALA A 267 0.60 -1.38 -60.93
CA ALA A 267 -0.71 -1.45 -60.30
C ALA A 267 -1.77 -0.73 -61.15
N LYS A 268 -2.87 -1.41 -61.44
CA LYS A 268 -4.00 -0.82 -62.16
C LYS A 268 -4.89 0.01 -61.24
N GLU A 269 -5.57 1.01 -61.83
CA GLU A 269 -6.62 1.81 -61.20
C GLU A 269 -7.63 0.93 -60.44
N GLY A 270 -8.02 1.39 -59.24
CA GLY A 270 -8.97 0.71 -58.35
C GLY A 270 -8.37 -0.43 -57.51
N ARG A 271 -7.13 -0.88 -57.78
CA ARG A 271 -6.49 -1.96 -57.01
C ARG A 271 -6.05 -1.47 -55.63
N LYS A 272 -6.32 -2.26 -54.58
CA LYS A 272 -5.89 -1.98 -53.22
C LYS A 272 -4.41 -2.31 -53.02
N ILE A 273 -3.65 -1.39 -52.44
CA ILE A 273 -2.21 -1.55 -52.21
C ILE A 273 -1.98 -2.42 -50.96
N GLY A 274 -1.44 -3.63 -51.15
CA GLY A 274 -0.94 -4.47 -50.05
C GLY A 274 0.54 -4.23 -49.76
N LYS A 275 1.07 -4.73 -48.63
CA LYS A 275 2.48 -4.54 -48.22
C LYS A 275 3.49 -4.94 -49.32
N VAL A 276 3.24 -6.05 -50.02
CA VAL A 276 4.10 -6.54 -51.11
C VAL A 276 4.07 -5.60 -52.31
N LEU A 277 2.89 -5.05 -52.65
CA LEU A 277 2.74 -4.13 -53.77
C LEU A 277 3.35 -2.76 -53.46
N ALA A 278 3.16 -2.26 -52.24
CA ALA A 278 3.78 -1.01 -51.78
C ALA A 278 5.30 -1.06 -51.86
N LYS A 279 5.90 -2.18 -51.42
CA LYS A 279 7.35 -2.39 -51.50
C LYS A 279 7.85 -2.45 -52.95
N LYS A 280 7.12 -3.14 -53.84
CA LYS A 280 7.45 -3.18 -55.27
C LYS A 280 7.40 -1.79 -55.93
N ILE A 281 6.39 -0.98 -55.62
CA ILE A 281 6.26 0.38 -56.17
C ILE A 281 7.42 1.27 -55.67
N PHE A 282 7.80 1.13 -54.40
CA PHE A 282 8.93 1.85 -53.82
C PHE A 282 10.27 1.42 -54.43
N GLU A 283 10.51 0.11 -54.59
CA GLU A 283 11.72 -0.45 -55.22
C GLU A 283 11.83 -0.07 -56.71
N ALA A 284 10.70 0.12 -57.40
CA ALA A 284 10.65 0.63 -58.78
C ALA A 284 11.05 2.12 -58.89
N GLY A 285 11.17 2.85 -57.77
CA GLY A 285 11.61 4.25 -57.74
C GLY A 285 10.50 5.26 -58.03
N VAL A 286 9.23 4.89 -57.88
CA VAL A 286 8.11 5.82 -57.99
C VAL A 286 8.09 6.71 -56.74
N THR A 287 8.37 8.00 -56.91
CA THR A 287 8.41 8.98 -55.80
C THR A 287 7.16 9.84 -55.70
N HIS A 288 6.46 10.09 -56.82
CA HIS A 288 5.25 10.91 -56.86
C HIS A 288 4.23 10.33 -57.85
N PHE A 289 2.94 10.53 -57.56
CA PHE A 289 1.85 10.21 -58.49
C PHE A 289 0.85 11.36 -58.59
N ASP A 290 0.24 11.51 -59.78
CA ASP A 290 -0.76 12.54 -60.05
C ASP A 290 -2.07 12.20 -59.29
N ILE A 291 -2.69 13.21 -58.69
CA ILE A 291 -3.98 13.10 -57.98
C ILE A 291 -4.95 14.20 -58.45
N GLU A 292 -6.24 13.90 -58.43
CA GLU A 292 -7.30 14.84 -58.79
C GLU A 292 -7.62 15.80 -57.64
N ALA A 293 -8.00 17.03 -57.97
CA ALA A 293 -8.33 18.06 -56.98
C ALA A 293 -9.52 17.66 -56.09
N GLU A 294 -10.51 16.95 -56.64
CA GLU A 294 -11.68 16.45 -55.91
C GLU A 294 -11.29 15.50 -54.77
N SER A 295 -10.22 14.71 -54.94
CA SER A 295 -9.74 13.76 -53.92
C SER A 295 -9.12 14.44 -52.69
N LEU A 296 -8.80 15.73 -52.80
CA LEU A 296 -8.22 16.55 -51.73
C LEU A 296 -9.28 17.24 -50.88
N VAL A 297 -10.51 17.38 -51.40
CA VAL A 297 -11.61 18.03 -50.69
C VAL A 297 -12.04 17.16 -49.49
N GLY A 298 -12.20 17.79 -48.32
CA GLY A 298 -12.49 17.09 -47.06
C GLY A 298 -11.27 16.48 -46.37
N LYS A 299 -10.06 16.65 -46.92
CA LYS A 299 -8.80 16.35 -46.22
C LYS A 299 -8.39 17.54 -45.35
N PHE A 300 -7.51 17.30 -44.39
CA PHE A 300 -7.12 18.28 -43.38
C PHE A 300 -5.64 18.63 -43.46
N LEU A 301 -5.33 19.92 -43.29
CA LEU A 301 -3.95 20.42 -43.30
C LEU A 301 -3.17 19.98 -42.05
N ALA A 302 -1.95 19.51 -42.26
CA ALA A 302 -1.01 19.16 -41.18
C ALA A 302 -0.17 20.35 -40.71
N ARG A 303 0.12 21.31 -41.61
CA ARG A 303 0.89 22.53 -41.33
C ARG A 303 0.13 23.78 -41.77
N ASP A 304 0.50 24.91 -41.19
CA ASP A 304 0.07 26.22 -41.66
C ASP A 304 0.56 26.43 -43.10
N ILE A 305 -0.33 26.87 -43.98
CA ILE A 305 0.03 27.30 -45.33
C ILE A 305 0.35 28.78 -45.27
N VAL A 306 1.61 29.12 -45.56
CA VAL A 306 2.09 30.50 -45.63
C VAL A 306 2.21 30.96 -47.08
N ASP A 307 1.91 32.23 -47.34
CA ASP A 307 2.17 32.84 -48.64
C ASP A 307 3.69 32.98 -48.84
N PRO A 308 4.27 32.41 -49.91
CA PRO A 308 5.70 32.52 -50.20
C PRO A 308 6.20 33.96 -50.37
N LYS A 309 5.32 34.94 -50.62
CA LYS A 309 5.68 36.34 -50.86
C LYS A 309 5.51 37.25 -49.66
N SER A 310 4.41 37.14 -48.92
CA SER A 310 4.12 38.00 -47.76
C SER A 310 4.58 37.39 -46.45
N GLY A 311 4.74 36.07 -46.38
CA GLY A 311 5.02 35.34 -45.13
C GLY A 311 3.81 35.25 -44.19
N GLU A 312 2.63 35.73 -44.60
CA GLU A 312 1.40 35.62 -43.82
C GLU A 312 0.79 34.22 -43.94
N ILE A 313 0.16 33.76 -42.86
CA ILE A 313 -0.56 32.48 -42.82
C ILE A 313 -1.86 32.63 -43.62
N ILE A 314 -1.98 31.92 -44.74
CA ILE A 314 -3.19 31.85 -45.56
C ILE A 314 -4.23 30.98 -44.85
N PHE A 315 -3.82 29.77 -44.45
CA PHE A 315 -4.67 28.81 -43.75
C PHE A 315 -3.92 28.19 -42.57
N PRO A 316 -4.52 28.18 -41.36
CA PRO A 316 -3.92 27.52 -40.23
C PRO A 316 -3.95 25.99 -40.38
N CYS A 317 -3.12 25.31 -39.61
CA CYS A 317 -3.13 23.86 -39.49
C CYS A 317 -4.49 23.39 -38.95
N ASN A 318 -4.83 22.13 -39.23
CA ASN A 318 -6.12 21.53 -38.86
C ASN A 318 -7.34 22.15 -39.57
N THR A 319 -7.18 22.95 -40.64
CA THR A 319 -8.31 23.39 -41.48
C THR A 319 -8.70 22.31 -42.51
N GLU A 320 -9.99 22.21 -42.79
CA GLU A 320 -10.56 21.35 -43.83
C GLU A 320 -10.42 21.99 -45.20
N LEU A 321 -9.92 21.25 -46.18
CA LEU A 321 -9.78 21.74 -47.55
C LEU A 321 -11.14 21.77 -48.27
N THR A 322 -11.50 22.96 -48.73
CA THR A 322 -12.61 23.20 -49.67
C THR A 322 -12.08 23.49 -51.07
N GLU A 323 -12.97 23.41 -52.07
CA GLU A 323 -12.62 23.77 -53.47
C GLU A 323 -12.10 25.20 -53.58
N THR A 324 -12.71 26.15 -52.86
CA THR A 324 -12.28 27.56 -52.85
C THR A 324 -10.86 27.73 -52.29
N MET A 325 -10.50 26.96 -51.27
CA MET A 325 -9.15 27.02 -50.68
C MET A 325 -8.08 26.47 -51.64
N LEU A 326 -8.41 25.45 -52.43
CA LEU A 326 -7.48 24.92 -53.44
C LEU A 326 -7.18 25.94 -54.54
N GLU A 327 -8.17 26.76 -54.94
CA GLU A 327 -7.97 27.85 -55.89
C GLU A 327 -7.06 28.94 -55.31
N GLU A 328 -7.25 29.30 -54.03
CA GLU A 328 -6.40 30.26 -53.31
C GLU A 328 -4.95 29.77 -53.17
N ILE A 329 -4.73 28.49 -52.87
CA ILE A 329 -3.39 27.86 -52.82
C ILE A 329 -2.69 27.97 -54.18
N ILE A 330 -3.41 27.75 -55.28
CA ILE A 330 -2.88 27.88 -56.64
C ILE A 330 -2.57 29.35 -56.96
N ALA A 331 -3.45 30.29 -56.58
CA ALA A 331 -3.28 31.72 -56.80
C ALA A 331 -2.08 32.29 -56.03
N ALA A 332 -1.88 31.84 -54.78
CA ALA A 332 -0.75 32.19 -53.92
C ALA A 332 0.59 31.54 -54.35
N LYS A 333 0.57 30.64 -55.36
CA LYS A 333 1.75 29.92 -55.88
C LYS A 333 2.50 29.11 -54.81
N VAL A 334 1.77 28.49 -53.89
CA VAL A 334 2.35 27.55 -52.92
C VAL A 334 2.90 26.33 -53.66
N SER A 335 4.15 25.95 -53.38
CA SER A 335 4.83 24.83 -54.07
C SER A 335 4.42 23.46 -53.53
N GLU A 336 4.17 23.37 -52.23
CA GLU A 336 3.82 22.13 -51.54
C GLU A 336 3.06 22.41 -50.24
N PHE A 337 2.23 21.47 -49.82
CA PHE A 337 1.57 21.45 -48.52
C PHE A 337 1.42 20.01 -48.01
N GLU A 338 1.18 19.87 -46.70
CA GLU A 338 1.09 18.57 -46.03
C GLU A 338 -0.34 18.32 -45.53
N LEU A 339 -0.82 17.09 -45.72
CA LEU A 339 -2.14 16.63 -45.28
C LEU A 339 -2.03 15.55 -44.21
N LEU A 340 -3.01 15.49 -43.32
CA LEU A 340 -3.11 14.43 -42.32
C LEU A 340 -3.61 13.14 -42.96
N PHE A 341 -2.91 12.04 -42.70
CA PHE A 341 -3.38 10.71 -43.08
C PHE A 341 -4.42 10.20 -42.08
N ILE A 342 -5.68 10.16 -42.52
CA ILE A 342 -6.81 9.62 -41.75
C ILE A 342 -7.58 8.64 -42.64
N ASP A 343 -7.58 7.35 -42.25
CA ASP A 343 -8.25 6.26 -42.97
C ASP A 343 -9.59 5.88 -42.32
N GLY A 344 -9.87 6.36 -41.11
CA GLY A 344 -11.11 6.06 -40.36
C GLY A 344 -11.23 4.63 -39.84
N ILE A 345 -10.36 3.72 -40.29
CA ILE A 345 -10.29 2.32 -39.85
C ILE A 345 -9.12 2.12 -38.88
N LYS A 346 -7.88 2.43 -39.32
CA LYS A 346 -6.67 2.25 -38.52
C LYS A 346 -6.21 3.50 -37.76
N VAL A 347 -6.59 4.67 -38.27
CA VAL A 347 -6.17 5.97 -37.74
C VAL A 347 -7.43 6.82 -37.63
N SER A 348 -7.79 7.18 -36.41
CA SER A 348 -9.00 7.96 -36.13
C SER A 348 -8.75 9.47 -36.13
N ASP A 349 -9.79 10.26 -36.38
CA ASP A 349 -9.73 11.74 -36.34
C ASP A 349 -9.81 12.32 -34.91
N SER A 350 -9.64 11.48 -33.88
CA SER A 350 -9.85 11.80 -32.47
C SER A 350 -8.94 12.94 -31.96
N PHE A 351 -7.64 12.89 -32.28
CA PHE A 351 -6.69 13.88 -31.81
C PHE A 351 -6.89 15.23 -32.50
N ARG A 352 -7.15 15.23 -33.81
CA ARG A 352 -7.55 16.43 -34.58
C ARG A 352 -8.79 17.09 -33.98
N LYS A 353 -9.85 16.32 -33.67
CA LYS A 353 -11.09 16.82 -33.06
C LYS A 353 -10.81 17.48 -31.71
N THR A 354 -9.88 16.91 -30.96
CA THR A 354 -9.45 17.45 -29.67
C THR A 354 -8.75 18.80 -29.84
N LEU A 355 -7.82 18.90 -30.80
CA LEU A 355 -7.14 20.15 -31.12
C LEU A 355 -8.10 21.24 -31.62
N ALA A 356 -9.13 20.88 -32.40
CA ALA A 356 -10.13 21.82 -32.88
C ALA A 356 -11.04 22.39 -31.77
N LEU A 357 -11.21 21.66 -30.66
CA LEU A 357 -11.98 22.13 -29.49
C LEU A 357 -11.15 23.08 -28.60
N ASP A 358 -9.83 22.96 -28.66
CA ASP A 358 -8.91 23.71 -27.82
C ASP A 358 -8.78 25.17 -28.30
N LYS A 359 -9.15 26.11 -27.43
CA LYS A 359 -9.17 27.55 -27.74
C LYS A 359 -7.82 28.22 -27.53
N VAL A 360 -6.85 27.52 -26.95
CA VAL A 360 -5.55 28.05 -26.57
C VAL A 360 -4.56 27.85 -27.71
N ASN A 361 -3.83 28.88 -28.12
CA ASN A 361 -2.91 28.78 -29.25
C ASN A 361 -1.43 28.79 -28.84
N THR A 362 -1.09 29.53 -27.78
CA THR A 362 0.32 29.66 -27.34
C THR A 362 0.62 28.82 -26.10
N PRO A 363 1.90 28.40 -25.90
CA PRO A 363 2.33 27.73 -24.67
C PRO A 363 2.07 28.56 -23.40
N GLU A 364 2.25 29.87 -23.49
CA GLU A 364 2.05 30.79 -22.36
C GLU A 364 0.59 30.84 -21.92
N GLU A 365 -0.34 30.94 -22.87
CA GLU A 365 -1.78 30.88 -22.60
C GLU A 365 -2.18 29.52 -22.01
N ALA A 366 -1.55 28.43 -22.45
CA ALA A 366 -1.79 27.09 -21.94
C ALA A 366 -1.39 26.97 -20.47
N LEU A 367 -0.22 27.49 -20.09
CA LEU A 367 0.23 27.54 -18.70
C LEU A 367 -0.73 28.35 -17.82
N LEU A 368 -1.17 29.53 -18.30
CA LEU A 368 -2.14 30.38 -17.59
C LEU A 368 -3.49 29.68 -17.41
N GLU A 369 -3.98 28.98 -18.44
CA GLU A 369 -5.25 28.26 -18.40
C GLU A 369 -5.20 27.08 -17.42
N ILE A 370 -4.10 26.32 -17.42
CA ILE A 370 -3.87 25.24 -16.44
C ILE A 370 -3.82 25.82 -15.03
N TYR A 371 -3.08 26.91 -14.82
CA TYR A 371 -2.99 27.58 -13.52
C TYR A 371 -4.36 28.06 -13.03
N ARG A 372 -5.17 28.73 -13.86
CA ARG A 372 -6.53 29.18 -13.51
C ARG A 372 -7.44 28.03 -13.09
N ARG A 373 -7.33 26.87 -13.75
CA ARG A 373 -8.14 25.68 -13.42
C ARG A 373 -7.71 25.04 -12.10
N LEU A 374 -6.42 25.05 -11.79
CA LEU A 374 -5.86 24.47 -10.57
C LEU A 374 -5.90 25.44 -9.37
N ARG A 375 -5.84 26.75 -9.60
CA ARG A 375 -5.89 27.80 -8.57
C ARG A 375 -6.79 28.96 -9.02
N PRO A 376 -8.12 28.79 -8.97
CA PRO A 376 -9.06 29.83 -9.42
C PRO A 376 -9.02 31.09 -8.54
N SER A 377 -8.51 30.99 -7.32
CA SER A 377 -8.50 32.09 -6.33
C SER A 377 -7.29 33.02 -6.45
N SER A 378 -6.29 32.70 -7.26
CA SER A 378 -5.04 33.48 -7.37
C SER A 378 -4.87 34.05 -8.78
N PRO A 379 -4.45 35.33 -8.92
CA PRO A 379 -4.22 35.91 -10.24
C PRO A 379 -3.07 35.16 -10.94
N PRO A 380 -3.23 34.76 -12.21
CA PRO A 380 -2.19 34.06 -12.95
C PRO A 380 -1.23 35.06 -13.61
N THR A 381 0.05 35.01 -13.26
CA THR A 381 1.14 35.60 -14.05
C THR A 381 1.92 34.48 -14.74
N HIS A 382 2.57 34.79 -15.86
CA HIS A 382 3.31 33.79 -16.64
C HIS A 382 4.40 33.10 -15.81
N GLU A 383 5.21 33.87 -15.08
CA GLU A 383 6.29 33.37 -14.25
C GLU A 383 5.78 32.41 -13.15
N ILE A 384 4.70 32.78 -12.45
CA ILE A 384 4.11 31.95 -11.41
C ILE A 384 3.50 30.67 -12.01
N ALA A 385 2.84 30.78 -13.18
CA ALA A 385 2.24 29.64 -13.86
C ALA A 385 3.28 28.65 -14.37
N SER A 386 4.39 29.15 -14.96
CA SER A 386 5.51 28.33 -15.42
C SER A 386 6.19 27.61 -14.27
N ALA A 387 6.57 28.33 -13.20
CA ALA A 387 7.18 27.72 -12.01
C ALA A 387 6.24 26.72 -11.33
N PHE A 388 4.93 26.98 -11.32
CA PHE A 388 3.94 26.05 -10.78
C PHE A 388 3.81 24.77 -11.62
N PHE A 389 3.88 24.88 -12.95
CA PHE A 389 3.82 23.75 -13.86
C PHE A 389 5.08 22.88 -13.80
N GLU A 390 6.26 23.49 -13.69
CA GLU A 390 7.52 22.76 -13.45
C GLU A 390 7.45 21.97 -12.13
N ASN A 391 6.98 22.62 -11.06
CA ASN A 391 6.78 21.98 -9.76
C ASN A 391 5.64 20.96 -9.73
N LEU A 392 4.82 20.84 -10.77
CA LEU A 392 3.74 19.85 -10.81
C LEU A 392 4.22 18.46 -11.21
N PHE A 393 5.20 18.38 -12.13
CA PHE A 393 5.58 17.10 -12.76
C PHE A 393 7.10 16.87 -12.88
N PHE A 394 7.90 17.95 -12.91
CA PHE A 394 9.32 17.90 -13.29
C PHE A 394 10.27 18.19 -12.12
N SER A 395 9.76 18.70 -11.00
CA SER A 395 10.57 18.91 -9.78
C SER A 395 10.62 17.65 -8.91
N ALA A 396 11.83 17.23 -8.53
CA ALA A 396 12.06 16.09 -7.66
C ALA A 396 11.54 16.31 -6.24
N ASP A 397 11.40 17.57 -5.79
CA ASP A 397 10.92 17.90 -4.44
C ASP A 397 9.43 17.59 -4.28
N THR A 398 8.67 17.81 -5.33
CA THR A 398 7.20 17.72 -5.33
C THR A 398 6.70 16.45 -6.00
N TYR A 399 7.46 15.87 -6.94
CA TYR A 399 7.07 14.73 -7.74
C TYR A 399 8.05 13.56 -7.60
N ASP A 400 7.52 12.35 -7.40
CA ASP A 400 8.31 11.12 -7.29
C ASP A 400 7.51 9.91 -7.78
N LEU A 401 7.99 9.28 -8.85
CA LEU A 401 7.46 8.02 -9.40
C LEU A 401 7.97 6.80 -8.64
N SER A 402 9.05 6.93 -7.84
CA SER A 402 9.96 5.86 -7.42
C SER A 402 10.60 5.09 -8.58
N GLU A 403 11.64 4.32 -8.25
CA GLU A 403 12.32 3.41 -9.18
C GLU A 403 11.34 2.45 -9.88
N VAL A 404 10.36 1.94 -9.12
CA VAL A 404 9.31 1.04 -9.64
C VAL A 404 8.42 1.74 -10.67
N GLY A 405 7.98 2.96 -10.38
CA GLY A 405 7.12 3.71 -11.29
C GLY A 405 7.85 4.07 -12.57
N ARG A 406 9.12 4.48 -12.46
CA ARG A 406 9.99 4.74 -13.61
C ARG A 406 10.22 3.47 -14.44
N PHE A 407 10.58 2.35 -13.81
CA PHE A 407 10.73 1.06 -14.48
C PHE A 407 9.46 0.66 -15.26
N LYS A 408 8.28 0.83 -14.66
CA LYS A 408 7.01 0.53 -15.32
C LYS A 408 6.71 1.41 -16.51
N ILE A 409 6.95 2.72 -16.39
CA ILE A 409 6.78 3.65 -17.51
C ILE A 409 7.74 3.30 -18.64
N ASN A 410 9.00 3.02 -18.30
CA ASN A 410 10.03 2.60 -19.26
C ASN A 410 9.63 1.33 -20.02
N ALA A 411 9.26 0.27 -19.28
CA ALA A 411 8.84 -1.00 -19.86
C ALA A 411 7.60 -0.84 -20.74
N ARG A 412 6.67 0.05 -20.36
CA ARG A 412 5.40 0.19 -21.09
C ARG A 412 5.47 1.09 -22.30
N LEU A 413 6.26 2.17 -22.24
CA LEU A 413 6.47 3.10 -23.35
C LEU A 413 7.66 2.71 -24.25
N GLY A 414 8.47 1.75 -23.84
CA GLY A 414 9.69 1.35 -24.56
C GLY A 414 10.79 2.40 -24.50
N VAL A 415 10.86 3.18 -23.42
CA VAL A 415 11.86 4.24 -23.21
C VAL A 415 12.97 3.76 -22.28
N ASN A 416 14.22 4.14 -22.56
CA ASN A 416 15.42 3.76 -21.80
C ASN A 416 15.91 4.91 -20.92
N THR A 417 15.00 5.59 -20.23
CA THR A 417 15.36 6.61 -19.23
C THR A 417 15.96 5.94 -18.00
N ASP A 418 16.97 6.54 -17.37
CA ASP A 418 17.56 5.97 -16.15
C ASP A 418 16.51 5.74 -15.05
N ILE A 419 16.61 4.62 -14.32
CA ILE A 419 15.71 4.24 -13.24
C ILE A 419 15.78 5.25 -12.08
N GLU A 420 16.93 5.91 -11.91
CA GLU A 420 17.11 6.97 -10.92
C GLU A 420 16.38 8.28 -11.28
N HIS A 421 15.94 8.45 -12.53
CA HIS A 421 15.18 9.62 -12.92
C HIS A 421 13.69 9.48 -12.53
N ARG A 422 13.35 9.95 -11.32
CA ARG A 422 12.06 9.70 -10.67
C ARG A 422 10.96 10.73 -10.98
N THR A 423 11.25 11.82 -11.67
CA THR A 423 10.25 12.81 -12.16
C THR A 423 9.69 12.39 -13.51
N LEU A 424 8.56 12.94 -13.95
CA LEU A 424 8.09 12.72 -15.32
C LEU A 424 8.99 13.48 -16.31
N THR A 425 9.10 12.98 -17.54
CA THR A 425 9.71 13.71 -18.67
C THR A 425 8.63 14.15 -19.65
N LYS A 426 8.94 15.13 -20.50
CA LYS A 426 8.03 15.57 -21.57
C LYS A 426 7.69 14.42 -22.52
N ASP A 427 8.68 13.58 -22.80
CA ASP A 427 8.55 12.40 -23.66
C ASP A 427 7.62 11.34 -23.05
N ASP A 428 7.67 11.13 -21.74
CA ASP A 428 6.75 10.20 -21.05
C ASP A 428 5.30 10.59 -21.30
N ILE A 429 4.96 11.88 -21.17
CA ILE A 429 3.59 12.38 -21.36
C ILE A 429 3.18 12.27 -22.84
N MET A 430 4.07 12.67 -23.76
CA MET A 430 3.81 12.60 -25.21
C MET A 430 3.59 11.15 -25.68
N LEU A 431 4.45 10.23 -25.27
CA LEU A 431 4.34 8.80 -25.61
C LEU A 431 3.14 8.15 -24.93
N ALA A 432 2.81 8.52 -23.69
CA ALA A 432 1.64 8.00 -22.99
C ALA A 432 0.34 8.33 -23.73
N VAL A 433 0.20 9.58 -24.19
CA VAL A 433 -0.93 10.03 -25.03
C VAL A 433 -0.92 9.31 -26.38
N ARG A 434 0.25 9.15 -27.01
CA ARG A 434 0.36 8.49 -28.33
C ARG A 434 -0.07 7.04 -28.27
N TYR A 435 0.38 6.33 -27.24
CA TYR A 435 0.00 4.95 -27.02
C TYR A 435 -1.50 4.83 -26.72
N LEU A 436 -2.09 5.76 -25.94
CA LEU A 436 -3.53 5.78 -25.69
C LEU A 436 -4.36 5.93 -26.98
N VAL A 437 -3.96 6.86 -27.86
CA VAL A 437 -4.61 7.07 -29.16
C VAL A 437 -4.50 5.82 -30.02
N ARG A 438 -3.31 5.21 -30.11
CA ARG A 438 -3.08 3.96 -30.86
C ARG A 438 -3.84 2.78 -30.28
N LEU A 439 -3.96 2.70 -28.96
CA LEU A 439 -4.68 1.64 -28.26
C LEU A 439 -6.17 1.68 -28.60
N LYS A 440 -6.76 2.89 -28.60
CA LYS A 440 -8.13 3.10 -29.06
C LYS A 440 -8.33 2.68 -30.50
N ASP A 441 -7.41 3.07 -31.38
CA ASP A 441 -7.51 2.80 -32.82
C ASP A 441 -7.34 1.31 -33.17
N SER A 442 -6.43 0.62 -32.47
CA SER A 442 -6.17 -0.81 -32.66
C SER A 442 -7.10 -1.74 -31.86
N GLN A 443 -7.87 -1.19 -30.91
CA GLN A 443 -8.61 -1.96 -29.90
C GLN A 443 -7.73 -3.00 -29.21
N GLY A 444 -6.53 -2.59 -28.81
CA GLY A 444 -5.55 -3.47 -28.16
C GLY A 444 -5.94 -3.84 -26.72
N PRO A 445 -5.22 -4.81 -26.11
CA PRO A 445 -5.48 -5.26 -24.75
C PRO A 445 -5.21 -4.16 -23.72
N ILE A 446 -6.03 -4.13 -22.67
CA ILE A 446 -5.88 -3.21 -21.54
C ILE A 446 -5.05 -3.81 -20.41
N ASP A 447 -4.59 -2.98 -19.49
CA ASP A 447 -3.88 -3.43 -18.30
C ASP A 447 -4.87 -3.91 -17.24
N ASP A 448 -4.61 -5.08 -16.65
CA ASP A 448 -5.37 -5.57 -15.50
C ASP A 448 -4.88 -4.86 -14.22
N ILE A 449 -5.75 -4.00 -13.68
CA ILE A 449 -5.46 -3.20 -12.49
C ILE A 449 -5.38 -4.07 -11.22
N ASP A 450 -6.03 -5.23 -11.23
CA ASP A 450 -6.17 -6.09 -10.06
C ASP A 450 -5.06 -7.15 -9.99
N HIS A 451 -4.34 -7.35 -11.09
CA HIS A 451 -3.08 -8.09 -11.13
C HIS A 451 -2.11 -7.63 -10.02
N LEU A 452 -1.56 -8.56 -9.22
CA LEU A 452 -0.65 -8.19 -8.12
C LEU A 452 0.68 -7.57 -8.60
N GLY A 453 1.05 -7.73 -9.86
CA GLY A 453 2.12 -6.94 -10.48
C GLY A 453 1.82 -5.45 -10.55
N ASN A 454 0.54 -5.06 -10.48
CA ASN A 454 0.02 -3.68 -10.51
C ASN A 454 -0.45 -3.17 -9.15
N ARG A 455 -0.32 -3.99 -8.11
CA ARG A 455 -0.61 -3.64 -6.72
C ARG A 455 0.62 -3.82 -5.86
N ARG A 456 0.82 -2.92 -4.91
CA ARG A 456 1.95 -2.92 -3.98
C ARG A 456 1.44 -2.83 -2.55
N VAL A 457 2.10 -3.54 -1.65
CA VAL A 457 1.94 -3.44 -0.21
C VAL A 457 2.80 -2.28 0.28
N ARG A 458 2.17 -1.27 0.87
CA ARG A 458 2.86 -0.29 1.72
C ARG A 458 3.03 -0.87 3.10
N THR A 459 4.29 -1.06 3.47
CA THR A 459 4.68 -1.57 4.78
C THR A 459 4.59 -0.47 5.84
N VAL A 460 4.69 -0.83 7.12
CA VAL A 460 4.47 0.12 8.22
C VAL A 460 5.54 1.21 8.30
N GLY A 461 6.80 0.86 8.03
CA GLY A 461 7.89 1.81 7.91
C GLY A 461 7.58 2.90 6.87
N GLU A 462 7.17 2.53 5.66
CA GLU A 462 6.81 3.47 4.59
C GLU A 462 5.59 4.35 4.96
N LEU A 463 4.59 3.78 5.63
CA LEU A 463 3.41 4.55 6.06
C LEU A 463 3.80 5.62 7.07
N VAL A 464 4.61 5.26 8.07
CA VAL A 464 5.11 6.19 9.09
C VAL A 464 6.07 7.20 8.47
N GLU A 465 6.92 6.79 7.54
CA GLU A 465 7.84 7.65 6.79
C GLU A 465 7.10 8.78 6.09
N ASN A 466 6.02 8.46 5.38
CA ASN A 466 5.21 9.46 4.69
C ASN A 466 4.58 10.47 5.66
N GLN A 467 4.07 10.02 6.82
CA GLN A 467 3.49 10.91 7.83
C GLN A 467 4.56 11.80 8.48
N TYR A 468 5.73 11.23 8.76
CA TYR A 468 6.85 11.97 9.32
C TYR A 468 7.34 13.06 8.34
N ARG A 469 7.48 12.72 7.05
CA ARG A 469 7.82 13.68 5.98
C ARG A 469 6.79 14.80 5.89
N MET A 470 5.48 14.50 5.93
CA MET A 470 4.45 15.54 5.92
C MET A 470 4.59 16.51 7.10
N GLY A 471 4.93 16.00 8.29
CA GLY A 471 5.27 16.83 9.44
C GLY A 471 6.52 17.70 9.19
N LEU A 472 7.55 17.12 8.57
CA LEU A 472 8.82 17.79 8.29
C LEU A 472 8.68 18.91 7.25
N VAL A 473 7.90 18.70 6.18
CA VAL A 473 7.62 19.75 5.16
C VAL A 473 6.85 20.93 5.75
N ARG A 474 5.92 20.69 6.69
CA ARG A 474 5.24 21.78 7.42
C ARG A 474 6.23 22.56 8.29
N MET A 475 7.19 21.87 8.89
CA MET A 475 8.24 22.48 9.70
C MET A 475 9.22 23.28 8.82
N GLU A 476 9.62 22.74 7.66
CA GLU A 476 10.49 23.39 6.70
C GLU A 476 9.96 24.77 6.30
N ARG A 477 8.68 24.85 5.95
CA ARG A 477 8.03 26.12 5.63
C ARG A 477 8.10 27.12 6.77
N ALA A 478 7.84 26.66 8.01
CA ALA A 478 7.91 27.52 9.19
C ALA A 478 9.35 27.97 9.50
N ILE A 479 10.35 27.11 9.25
CA ILE A 479 11.77 27.45 9.40
C ILE A 479 12.18 28.49 8.36
N ARG A 480 11.81 28.29 7.08
CA ARG A 480 12.09 29.25 6.00
C ARG A 480 11.49 30.62 6.30
N GLU A 481 10.22 30.67 6.71
CA GLU A 481 9.55 31.93 7.09
C GLU A 481 10.21 32.62 8.30
N ARG A 482 10.72 31.86 9.29
CA ARG A 482 11.41 32.44 10.46
C ARG A 482 12.80 32.99 10.12
N MET A 483 13.55 32.31 9.26
CA MET A 483 14.90 32.75 8.86
C MET A 483 14.88 34.09 8.13
N SER A 484 13.80 34.42 7.41
CA SER A 484 13.68 35.69 6.69
C SER A 484 13.32 36.89 7.57
N ILE A 485 12.69 36.66 8.74
CA ILE A 485 12.12 37.72 9.58
C ILE A 485 13.12 38.20 10.65
N GLN A 486 14.00 37.32 11.12
CA GLN A 486 14.86 37.58 12.28
C GLN A 486 16.32 37.84 11.89
N GLU A 487 17.03 38.66 12.68
CA GLU A 487 18.45 38.91 12.48
C GLU A 487 19.28 37.63 12.70
N VAL A 488 20.08 37.29 11.69
CA VAL A 488 20.85 36.03 11.59
C VAL A 488 21.83 35.83 12.75
N GLU A 489 22.42 36.90 13.28
CA GLU A 489 23.50 36.83 14.27
C GLU A 489 23.05 36.29 15.63
N ALA A 490 21.81 36.58 16.04
CA ALA A 490 21.26 36.14 17.31
C ALA A 490 20.59 34.75 17.26
N LEU A 491 20.37 34.21 16.05
CA LEU A 491 19.64 32.97 15.86
C LEU A 491 20.45 31.75 16.29
N MET A 492 19.81 30.84 17.03
CA MET A 492 20.31 29.51 17.33
C MET A 492 19.42 28.44 16.66
N PRO A 493 19.95 27.27 16.29
CA PRO A 493 19.16 26.24 15.60
C PRO A 493 17.89 25.79 16.34
N HIS A 494 17.89 25.76 17.67
CA HIS A 494 16.72 25.39 18.47
C HIS A 494 15.58 26.42 18.45
N ASP A 495 15.85 27.69 18.13
CA ASP A 495 14.81 28.72 18.01
C ASP A 495 14.01 28.58 16.70
N LEU A 496 14.64 28.03 15.66
CA LEU A 496 14.04 27.81 14.36
C LEU A 496 13.16 26.56 14.33
N ILE A 497 13.60 25.48 14.99
CA ILE A 497 12.95 24.16 14.91
C ILE A 497 11.83 24.03 15.95
N ASN A 498 10.60 23.85 15.47
CA ASN A 498 9.45 23.52 16.31
C ASN A 498 9.00 22.07 16.05
N PRO A 499 9.07 21.15 17.04
CA PRO A 499 8.70 19.75 16.85
C PRO A 499 7.19 19.48 16.83
N LYS A 500 6.34 20.48 17.15
CA LYS A 500 4.88 20.29 17.23
C LYS A 500 4.22 19.75 15.95
N PRO A 501 4.54 20.23 14.73
CA PRO A 501 3.92 19.74 13.50
C PRO A 501 4.17 18.25 13.26
N ILE A 502 5.39 17.76 13.57
CA ILE A 502 5.79 16.36 13.41
C ILE A 502 5.12 15.49 14.47
N THR A 503 5.19 15.93 15.73
CA THR A 503 4.54 15.22 16.84
C THR A 503 3.03 15.08 16.63
N ALA A 504 2.39 16.12 16.09
CA ALA A 504 0.96 16.10 15.76
C ALA A 504 0.65 15.10 14.64
N ALA A 505 1.40 15.09 13.54
CA ALA A 505 1.19 14.16 12.43
C ALA A 505 1.35 12.69 12.86
N ILE A 506 2.38 12.39 13.66
CA ILE A 506 2.60 11.03 14.19
C ILE A 506 1.49 10.63 15.17
N LYS A 507 1.10 11.50 16.10
CA LYS A 507 0.00 11.20 17.03
C LYS A 507 -1.33 11.00 16.33
N GLU A 508 -1.62 11.78 15.29
CA GLU A 508 -2.81 11.61 14.46
C GLU A 508 -2.77 10.24 13.75
N PHE A 509 -1.65 9.87 13.13
CA PHE A 509 -1.53 8.58 12.46
C PHE A 509 -1.70 7.39 13.41
N PHE A 510 -0.97 7.35 14.53
CA PHE A 510 -1.06 6.24 15.48
C PHE A 510 -2.38 6.23 16.28
N GLY A 511 -3.02 7.39 16.45
CA GLY A 511 -4.23 7.56 17.26
C GLY A 511 -5.55 7.39 16.49
N THR A 512 -5.70 8.00 15.31
CA THR A 512 -6.99 8.10 14.60
C THR A 512 -7.01 7.47 13.21
N SER A 513 -5.87 7.05 12.66
CA SER A 513 -5.81 6.41 11.34
C SER A 513 -6.63 5.11 11.31
N GLN A 514 -7.31 4.87 10.18
CA GLN A 514 -8.00 3.60 9.91
C GLN A 514 -7.07 2.39 9.86
N LEU A 515 -5.78 2.62 9.59
CA LEU A 515 -4.75 1.58 9.53
C LEU A 515 -4.19 1.25 10.91
N SER A 516 -4.30 2.17 11.89
CA SER A 516 -3.89 1.94 13.27
C SER A 516 -5.10 1.41 14.06
N GLN A 517 -5.15 0.09 14.21
CA GLN A 517 -6.29 -0.61 14.81
C GLN A 517 -5.93 -1.11 16.21
N PHE A 518 -6.93 -1.23 17.08
CA PHE A 518 -6.76 -1.96 18.33
C PHE A 518 -6.36 -3.40 18.01
N MET A 519 -5.39 -3.91 18.75
CA MET A 519 -4.92 -5.27 18.54
C MET A 519 -6.04 -6.27 18.83
N ASP A 520 -6.23 -7.25 17.93
CA ASP A 520 -7.21 -8.32 18.11
C ASP A 520 -6.56 -9.43 18.96
N GLN A 521 -6.68 -9.32 20.28
CA GLN A 521 -6.06 -10.17 21.29
C GLN A 521 -7.06 -11.15 21.92
N THR A 522 -7.94 -11.72 21.11
CA THR A 522 -8.81 -12.80 21.59
C THR A 522 -7.98 -14.03 21.90
N ASN A 523 -7.08 -14.42 20.99
CA ASN A 523 -6.17 -15.54 21.13
C ASN A 523 -4.89 -15.32 20.28
N PRO A 524 -3.84 -16.16 20.44
CA PRO A 524 -2.57 -15.97 19.73
C PRO A 524 -2.67 -16.01 18.20
N LEU A 525 -3.61 -16.81 17.65
CA LEU A 525 -3.83 -16.87 16.19
C LEU A 525 -4.45 -15.58 15.66
N SER A 526 -5.42 -15.02 16.39
CA SER A 526 -5.99 -13.71 16.09
C SER A 526 -4.91 -12.65 16.04
N GLU A 527 -3.92 -12.72 16.95
CA GLU A 527 -2.83 -11.76 16.95
C GLU A 527 -1.94 -11.86 15.70
N VAL A 528 -1.49 -13.07 15.38
CA VAL A 528 -0.60 -13.30 14.23
C VAL A 528 -1.30 -12.93 12.92
N THR A 529 -2.56 -13.33 12.76
CA THR A 529 -3.34 -13.04 11.55
C THR A 529 -3.61 -11.54 11.38
N HIS A 530 -3.86 -10.80 12.47
CA HIS A 530 -4.04 -9.34 12.38
C HIS A 530 -2.75 -8.63 11.96
N LYS A 531 -1.59 -9.04 12.45
CA LYS A 531 -0.28 -8.48 12.04
C LYS A 531 0.08 -8.74 10.58
N ARG A 532 -0.45 -9.83 10.00
CA ARG A 532 -0.26 -10.24 8.58
C ARG A 532 -1.37 -9.77 7.64
N ARG A 533 -2.33 -8.99 8.14
CA ARG A 533 -3.48 -8.50 7.39
C ARG A 533 -3.04 -7.42 6.39
N LEU A 534 -3.62 -7.47 5.19
CA LEU A 534 -3.50 -6.46 4.15
C LEU A 534 -4.86 -5.78 3.97
N SER A 535 -4.86 -4.45 3.91
CA SER A 535 -6.07 -3.65 3.71
C SER A 535 -5.99 -2.85 2.41
N ALA A 536 -6.96 -3.00 1.51
CA ALA A 536 -7.15 -2.11 0.37
C ALA A 536 -7.76 -0.75 0.76
N LEU A 537 -8.25 -0.65 2.00
CA LEU A 537 -8.83 0.57 2.58
C LEU A 537 -7.74 1.49 3.15
N GLY A 538 -8.08 2.78 3.29
CA GLY A 538 -7.22 3.79 3.92
C GLY A 538 -6.81 4.92 2.97
N PRO A 539 -5.96 5.86 3.43
CA PRO A 539 -5.54 7.01 2.63
C PRO A 539 -4.79 6.54 1.38
N GLY A 540 -5.17 7.05 0.20
CA GLY A 540 -4.62 6.61 -1.10
C GLY A 540 -5.14 5.27 -1.62
N GLY A 541 -5.88 4.52 -0.81
CA GLY A 541 -6.54 3.27 -1.19
C GLY A 541 -7.98 3.47 -1.69
N LEU A 542 -8.77 2.41 -1.61
CA LEU A 542 -10.19 2.41 -1.97
C LEU A 542 -11.06 2.74 -0.75
N SER A 543 -12.23 3.32 -0.99
CA SER A 543 -13.30 3.36 0.01
C SER A 543 -14.28 2.21 -0.23
N ARG A 544 -14.99 1.79 0.83
CA ARG A 544 -15.95 0.67 0.76
C ARG A 544 -17.00 0.85 -0.33
N GLU A 545 -17.51 2.07 -0.48
CA GLU A 545 -18.54 2.45 -1.45
C GLU A 545 -18.03 2.51 -2.89
N ARG A 546 -16.74 2.82 -3.08
CA ARG A 546 -16.12 2.92 -4.41
C ARG A 546 -15.54 1.60 -4.90
N ALA A 547 -15.41 0.62 -4.02
CA ALA A 547 -14.90 -0.69 -4.37
C ALA A 547 -15.98 -1.52 -5.09
N GLY A 548 -15.83 -1.62 -6.42
CA GLY A 548 -16.65 -2.48 -7.26
C GLY A 548 -16.42 -3.98 -7.03
N PHE A 549 -17.13 -4.80 -7.79
CA PHE A 549 -17.02 -6.26 -7.74
C PHE A 549 -15.62 -6.76 -8.11
N GLU A 550 -15.03 -6.22 -9.17
CA GLU A 550 -13.73 -6.64 -9.75
C GLU A 550 -12.61 -6.66 -8.69
N VAL A 551 -12.48 -5.62 -7.87
CA VAL A 551 -11.45 -5.51 -6.82
C VAL A 551 -11.65 -6.50 -5.67
N ARG A 552 -12.89 -6.95 -5.44
CA ARG A 552 -13.25 -7.87 -4.35
C ARG A 552 -13.05 -9.34 -4.73
N ASP A 553 -12.98 -9.62 -6.03
CA ASP A 553 -12.88 -10.97 -6.55
C ASP A 553 -11.46 -11.55 -6.35
N VAL A 554 -11.37 -12.88 -6.45
CA VAL A 554 -10.10 -13.59 -6.34
C VAL A 554 -9.42 -13.60 -7.71
N HIS A 555 -8.28 -12.94 -7.80
CA HIS A 555 -7.47 -12.92 -9.01
C HIS A 555 -6.46 -14.09 -9.03
N PRO A 556 -6.18 -14.74 -10.19
CA PRO A 556 -5.21 -15.85 -10.28
C PRO A 556 -3.84 -15.57 -9.67
N THR A 557 -3.30 -14.36 -9.86
CA THR A 557 -2.03 -13.91 -9.23
C THR A 557 -1.99 -13.97 -7.71
N HIS A 558 -3.13 -14.06 -7.03
CA HIS A 558 -3.19 -14.26 -5.57
C HIS A 558 -2.56 -15.59 -5.14
N TYR A 559 -2.44 -16.56 -6.06
CA TYR A 559 -1.85 -17.87 -5.79
C TYR A 559 -0.49 -17.76 -5.09
N GLY A 560 -0.38 -18.38 -3.91
CA GLY A 560 0.87 -18.36 -3.13
C GLY A 560 1.21 -17.03 -2.44
N ARG A 561 0.41 -15.98 -2.64
CA ARG A 561 0.67 -14.59 -2.19
C ARG A 561 -0.36 -14.09 -1.20
N ILE A 562 -1.63 -14.15 -1.59
CA ILE A 562 -2.79 -13.74 -0.80
C ILE A 562 -3.71 -14.95 -0.64
N CYS A 563 -4.17 -15.19 0.58
CA CYS A 563 -5.08 -16.30 0.81
C CYS A 563 -6.45 -16.01 0.19
N PRO A 564 -6.99 -16.94 -0.64
CA PRO A 564 -8.32 -16.76 -1.24
C PRO A 564 -9.48 -17.03 -0.26
N VAL A 565 -9.19 -17.66 0.89
CA VAL A 565 -10.20 -18.11 1.87
C VAL A 565 -10.33 -17.14 3.04
N GLU A 566 -9.23 -16.62 3.58
CA GLU A 566 -9.25 -15.77 4.78
C GLU A 566 -9.56 -14.31 4.44
N THR A 567 -10.85 -13.96 4.49
CA THR A 567 -11.37 -12.59 4.39
C THR A 567 -12.57 -12.44 5.35
N PRO A 568 -12.81 -11.25 5.95
CA PRO A 568 -14.03 -11.03 6.70
C PRO A 568 -15.25 -11.11 5.79
N GLU A 569 -16.35 -11.62 6.34
CA GLU A 569 -17.66 -11.63 5.70
C GLU A 569 -18.30 -10.23 5.68
N GLY A 570 -19.29 -10.03 4.81
CA GLY A 570 -20.06 -8.80 4.74
C GLY A 570 -19.38 -7.68 3.95
N PRO A 571 -19.52 -6.40 4.33
CA PRO A 571 -19.14 -5.26 3.48
C PRO A 571 -17.65 -5.18 3.12
N ASN A 572 -16.78 -5.82 3.89
CA ASN A 572 -15.32 -5.79 3.72
C ASN A 572 -14.76 -7.00 2.94
N ILE A 573 -15.61 -7.90 2.44
CA ILE A 573 -15.16 -9.06 1.67
C ILE A 573 -14.27 -8.64 0.50
N GLY A 574 -13.10 -9.29 0.38
CA GLY A 574 -12.10 -9.02 -0.65
C GLY A 574 -11.29 -7.73 -0.47
N LEU A 575 -11.69 -6.84 0.44
CA LEU A 575 -10.97 -5.58 0.73
C LEU A 575 -9.97 -5.71 1.88
N ILE A 576 -10.19 -6.69 2.74
CA ILE A 576 -9.28 -7.08 3.80
C ILE A 576 -8.89 -8.52 3.53
N VAL A 577 -7.61 -8.76 3.29
CA VAL A 577 -7.09 -10.07 2.91
C VAL A 577 -5.90 -10.42 3.78
N SER A 578 -5.55 -11.70 3.82
CA SER A 578 -4.44 -12.21 4.63
C SER A 578 -3.30 -12.69 3.73
N LEU A 579 -2.06 -12.42 4.13
CA LEU A 579 -0.90 -12.98 3.43
C LEU A 579 -0.89 -14.50 3.52
N ALA A 580 -0.54 -15.15 2.42
CA ALA A 580 -0.32 -16.59 2.41
C ALA A 580 0.88 -16.99 3.30
N THR A 581 0.97 -18.26 3.66
CA THR A 581 1.90 -18.76 4.68
C THR A 581 3.38 -18.50 4.33
N TYR A 582 3.76 -18.68 3.06
CA TYR A 582 5.14 -18.53 2.58
C TYR A 582 5.41 -17.20 1.87
N ALA A 583 4.36 -16.37 1.70
CA ALA A 583 4.47 -15.11 1.00
C ALA A 583 5.40 -14.13 1.74
N ARG A 584 6.20 -13.40 0.97
CA ARG A 584 7.05 -12.31 1.45
C ARG A 584 6.76 -11.04 0.67
N VAL A 585 7.17 -9.91 1.20
CA VAL A 585 7.11 -8.62 0.52
C VAL A 585 8.54 -8.20 0.23
N ASN A 586 8.85 -7.98 -1.05
CA ASN A 586 10.18 -7.55 -1.47
C ASN A 586 10.39 -6.05 -1.16
N GLU A 587 11.58 -5.53 -1.45
CA GLU A 587 11.96 -4.14 -1.14
C GLU A 587 11.13 -3.09 -1.90
N PHE A 588 10.58 -3.47 -3.05
CA PHE A 588 9.72 -2.63 -3.88
C PHE A 588 8.24 -2.65 -3.44
N GLY A 589 7.91 -3.48 -2.43
CA GLY A 589 6.55 -3.64 -1.92
C GLY A 589 5.68 -4.61 -2.72
N PHE A 590 6.25 -5.42 -3.63
CA PHE A 590 5.51 -6.49 -4.30
C PHE A 590 5.53 -7.78 -3.49
N ILE A 591 4.43 -8.54 -3.58
CA ILE A 591 4.32 -9.83 -2.89
C ILE A 591 4.96 -10.90 -3.76
N GLU A 592 5.89 -11.64 -3.18
CA GLU A 592 6.62 -12.73 -3.80
C GLU A 592 6.30 -14.06 -3.11
N THR A 593 6.40 -15.14 -3.88
CA THR A 593 6.16 -16.50 -3.38
C THR A 593 7.29 -17.42 -3.84
N PRO A 594 7.70 -18.41 -3.03
CA PRO A 594 8.83 -19.27 -3.37
C PRO A 594 8.44 -20.40 -4.32
N TYR A 595 9.26 -20.61 -5.35
CA TYR A 595 9.19 -21.73 -6.29
C TYR A 595 10.52 -22.49 -6.35
N ARG A 596 10.46 -23.76 -6.75
CA ARG A 596 11.61 -24.60 -7.01
C ARG A 596 11.97 -24.57 -8.49
N ASN A 597 13.22 -24.25 -8.78
CA ASN A 597 13.73 -24.29 -10.15
C ASN A 597 13.71 -25.72 -10.70
N VAL A 598 13.14 -25.93 -11.89
CA VAL A 598 13.16 -27.20 -12.63
C VAL A 598 14.09 -27.06 -13.82
N LYS A 599 15.11 -27.94 -13.91
CA LYS A 599 16.07 -27.98 -15.03
C LYS A 599 16.07 -29.38 -15.63
N GLY A 600 15.64 -29.51 -16.88
CA GLY A 600 15.61 -30.80 -17.61
C GLY A 600 14.84 -31.89 -16.86
N ARG A 601 13.56 -31.65 -16.55
CA ARG A 601 12.66 -32.50 -15.72
C ARG A 601 13.07 -32.70 -14.26
N LYS A 602 14.18 -32.14 -13.79
CA LYS A 602 14.66 -32.31 -12.42
C LYS A 602 14.33 -31.10 -11.56
N ALA A 603 13.46 -31.29 -10.57
CA ALA A 603 13.16 -30.27 -9.58
C ALA A 603 14.35 -30.13 -8.61
N THR A 604 15.03 -28.98 -8.66
CA THR A 604 16.21 -28.72 -7.84
C THR A 604 15.81 -28.36 -6.39
N LYS A 605 16.83 -28.14 -5.53
CA LYS A 605 16.63 -27.60 -4.17
C LYS A 605 16.77 -26.07 -4.13
N GLU A 606 17.16 -25.45 -5.24
CA GLU A 606 17.27 -24.00 -5.35
C GLU A 606 15.87 -23.40 -5.38
N ILE A 607 15.64 -22.42 -4.50
CA ILE A 607 14.36 -21.71 -4.39
C ILE A 607 14.53 -20.33 -4.98
N ALA A 608 13.63 -19.96 -5.88
CA ALA A 608 13.50 -18.63 -6.44
C ALA A 608 12.22 -18.00 -5.90
N TYR A 609 12.32 -16.81 -5.30
CA TYR A 609 11.16 -16.00 -4.97
C TYR A 609 10.77 -15.20 -6.21
N MET A 610 9.49 -15.25 -6.59
CA MET A 610 9.02 -14.62 -7.82
C MET A 610 7.84 -13.70 -7.55
N THR A 611 7.86 -12.51 -8.16
CA THR A 611 6.71 -11.61 -8.20
C THR A 611 5.66 -12.12 -9.17
N ALA A 612 4.47 -11.52 -9.15
CA ALA A 612 3.41 -11.90 -10.09
C ALA A 612 3.77 -11.62 -11.55
N LEU A 613 4.69 -10.68 -11.84
CA LEU A 613 5.15 -10.40 -13.20
C LEU A 613 6.14 -11.47 -13.68
N ASP A 614 7.11 -11.82 -12.83
CA ASP A 614 8.11 -12.86 -13.16
C ASP A 614 7.46 -14.23 -13.40
N GLU A 615 6.31 -14.48 -12.75
CA GLU A 615 5.57 -15.72 -12.86
C GLU A 615 4.98 -15.98 -14.25
N GLN A 616 4.66 -14.93 -15.03
CA GLN A 616 3.91 -15.05 -16.28
C GLN A 616 4.67 -15.84 -17.37
N GLU A 617 6.00 -15.71 -17.39
CA GLU A 617 6.86 -16.37 -18.38
C GLU A 617 7.16 -17.83 -18.05
N HIS A 618 6.68 -18.34 -16.91
CA HIS A 618 7.05 -19.65 -16.39
C HIS A 618 5.90 -20.65 -16.40
N VAL A 619 6.24 -21.92 -16.68
CA VAL A 619 5.32 -23.05 -16.61
C VAL A 619 5.53 -23.75 -15.28
N ILE A 620 4.53 -23.65 -14.40
CA ILE A 620 4.66 -24.05 -13.00
C ILE A 620 3.89 -25.34 -12.72
N ALA A 621 4.60 -26.36 -12.23
CA ALA A 621 4.03 -27.62 -11.78
C ALA A 621 3.51 -27.54 -10.34
N GLN A 622 2.45 -28.31 -10.05
CA GLN A 622 1.86 -28.40 -8.72
C GLN A 622 2.77 -29.09 -7.70
N ALA A 623 2.67 -28.71 -6.42
CA ALA A 623 3.48 -29.28 -5.34
C ALA A 623 3.28 -30.79 -5.14
N LYS A 624 2.09 -31.32 -5.50
CA LYS A 624 1.73 -32.74 -5.35
C LYS A 624 2.26 -33.64 -6.47
N THR A 625 2.91 -33.08 -7.50
CA THR A 625 3.45 -33.85 -8.62
C THR A 625 4.44 -34.91 -8.13
N GLU A 626 4.30 -36.15 -8.61
CA GLU A 626 5.15 -37.26 -8.20
C GLU A 626 6.59 -37.10 -8.71
N LEU A 627 7.55 -37.21 -7.78
CA LEU A 627 8.98 -37.12 -8.05
C LEU A 627 9.65 -38.45 -7.71
N ASP A 628 10.64 -38.84 -8.52
CA ASP A 628 11.49 -39.99 -8.23
C ASP A 628 12.47 -39.71 -7.07
N GLY A 629 13.21 -40.74 -6.62
CA GLY A 629 14.20 -40.60 -5.55
C GLY A 629 15.37 -39.62 -5.86
N LYS A 630 15.54 -39.21 -7.12
CA LYS A 630 16.54 -38.24 -7.59
C LYS A 630 15.93 -36.85 -7.86
N GLY A 631 14.63 -36.66 -7.62
CA GLY A 631 13.90 -35.41 -7.82
C GLY A 631 13.44 -35.14 -9.27
N LYS A 632 13.43 -36.17 -10.14
CA LYS A 632 12.90 -36.08 -11.50
C LYS A 632 11.38 -36.26 -11.50
N ILE A 633 10.68 -35.47 -12.30
CA ILE A 633 9.25 -35.61 -12.53
C ILE A 633 8.99 -36.95 -13.23
N VAL A 634 8.13 -37.77 -12.63
CA VAL A 634 7.76 -39.12 -13.12
C VAL A 634 6.80 -39.07 -14.31
N PRO A 635 5.67 -38.34 -14.27
CA PRO A 635 4.74 -38.31 -15.39
C PRO A 635 5.33 -37.60 -16.61
N ASP A 636 5.03 -38.11 -17.82
CA ASP A 636 5.45 -37.47 -19.07
C ASP A 636 4.64 -36.21 -19.38
N THR A 637 3.33 -36.24 -19.10
CA THR A 637 2.42 -35.10 -19.19
C THR A 637 1.82 -34.80 -17.83
N LEU A 638 1.78 -33.54 -17.43
CA LEU A 638 1.19 -33.10 -16.18
C LEU A 638 0.39 -31.81 -16.32
N ILE A 639 -0.47 -31.57 -15.33
CA ILE A 639 -1.22 -30.33 -15.19
C ILE A 639 -0.29 -29.27 -14.62
N ALA A 640 -0.04 -28.22 -15.39
CA ALA A 640 0.72 -27.06 -15.00
C ALA A 640 -0.14 -25.80 -15.12
N ARG A 641 0.41 -24.68 -14.65
CA ARG A 641 -0.17 -23.36 -14.83
C ARG A 641 0.81 -22.43 -15.52
N GLN A 642 0.30 -21.58 -16.39
CA GLN A 642 1.06 -20.53 -17.06
C GLN A 642 0.13 -19.34 -17.25
N ASP A 643 0.59 -18.14 -16.86
CA ASP A 643 -0.15 -16.88 -16.98
C ASP A 643 -1.62 -16.94 -16.47
N GLY A 644 -1.83 -17.62 -15.35
CA GLY A 644 -3.15 -17.77 -14.72
C GLY A 644 -4.04 -18.85 -15.31
N GLU A 645 -3.70 -19.43 -16.46
CA GLU A 645 -4.44 -20.54 -17.07
C GLU A 645 -3.89 -21.90 -16.64
N VAL A 646 -4.79 -22.89 -16.51
CA VAL A 646 -4.43 -24.28 -16.22
C VAL A 646 -4.34 -25.04 -17.54
N LEU A 647 -3.17 -25.62 -17.81
CA LEU A 647 -2.89 -26.32 -19.06
C LEU A 647 -2.23 -27.67 -18.81
N SER A 648 -2.39 -28.58 -19.76
CA SER A 648 -1.67 -29.86 -19.78
C SER A 648 -0.40 -29.70 -20.60
N THR A 649 0.76 -30.00 -20.02
CA THR A 649 2.06 -29.81 -20.66
C THR A 649 2.97 -31.02 -20.46
N GLU A 650 4.01 -31.11 -21.29
CA GLU A 650 5.06 -32.09 -21.12
C GLU A 650 5.98 -31.71 -19.95
N ALA A 651 6.48 -32.72 -19.23
CA ALA A 651 7.35 -32.50 -18.08
C ALA A 651 8.66 -31.78 -18.42
N ASP A 652 9.12 -31.81 -19.68
CA ASP A 652 10.31 -31.07 -20.12
C ASP A 652 10.09 -29.55 -20.22
N ALA A 653 8.85 -29.12 -20.47
CA ALA A 653 8.50 -27.71 -20.60
C ALA A 653 8.34 -27.00 -19.24
N VAL A 654 8.25 -27.76 -18.15
CA VAL A 654 8.13 -27.22 -16.79
C VAL A 654 9.43 -26.54 -16.37
N THR A 655 9.33 -25.24 -16.06
CA THR A 655 10.47 -24.43 -15.59
C THR A 655 10.51 -24.29 -14.07
N GLN A 656 9.34 -24.36 -13.41
CA GLN A 656 9.19 -24.10 -11.99
C GLN A 656 8.23 -25.09 -11.33
N MET A 657 8.34 -25.27 -10.01
CA MET A 657 7.45 -26.13 -9.23
C MET A 657 7.14 -25.51 -7.87
N ASP A 658 5.89 -25.61 -7.43
CA ASP A 658 5.46 -25.18 -6.11
C ASP A 658 6.27 -25.85 -4.97
N VAL A 659 6.53 -25.12 -3.88
CA VAL A 659 7.34 -25.61 -2.75
C VAL A 659 6.53 -26.48 -1.80
N SER A 660 5.29 -26.06 -1.51
CA SER A 660 4.41 -26.73 -0.55
C SER A 660 2.95 -26.55 -0.92
N PRO A 661 2.07 -27.55 -0.71
CA PRO A 661 0.63 -27.36 -0.85
C PRO A 661 0.07 -26.22 0.03
N ASN A 662 0.67 -26.01 1.21
CA ASN A 662 0.24 -24.97 2.16
C ASN A 662 0.66 -23.56 1.74
N GLN A 663 1.41 -23.41 0.63
CA GLN A 663 1.81 -22.09 0.14
C GLN A 663 0.60 -21.26 -0.32
N LEU A 664 -0.49 -21.90 -0.74
CA LEU A 664 -1.68 -21.24 -1.28
C LEU A 664 -2.49 -20.47 -0.23
N VAL A 665 -2.48 -20.96 1.01
CA VAL A 665 -3.40 -20.52 2.05
C VAL A 665 -2.67 -19.76 3.17
N SER A 666 -3.43 -18.99 3.95
CA SER A 666 -2.90 -18.24 5.10
C SER A 666 -2.63 -19.16 6.29
N VAL A 667 -2.09 -18.57 7.36
CA VAL A 667 -1.82 -19.26 8.61
C VAL A 667 -3.10 -19.84 9.24
N ALA A 668 -4.20 -19.08 9.27
CA ALA A 668 -5.45 -19.56 9.86
C ALA A 668 -6.07 -20.71 9.04
N ALA A 669 -6.19 -20.54 7.73
CA ALA A 669 -6.71 -21.59 6.85
C ALA A 669 -5.82 -22.85 6.88
N SER A 670 -4.50 -22.69 6.99
CA SER A 670 -3.56 -23.81 7.10
C SER A 670 -3.69 -24.61 8.39
N LEU A 671 -4.37 -24.10 9.42
CA LEU A 671 -4.62 -24.83 10.67
C LEU A 671 -5.86 -25.73 10.59
N ILE A 672 -6.69 -25.60 9.55
CA ILE A 672 -7.87 -26.45 9.35
C ILE A 672 -7.40 -27.81 8.82
N PRO A 673 -7.55 -28.91 9.57
CA PRO A 673 -7.25 -30.24 9.06
C PRO A 673 -8.27 -30.64 7.99
N PHE A 674 -7.83 -31.37 6.97
CA PHE A 674 -8.68 -31.83 5.87
C PHE A 674 -9.38 -30.72 5.07
N LEU A 675 -8.76 -29.53 5.01
CA LEU A 675 -9.25 -28.37 4.25
C LEU A 675 -9.63 -28.73 2.80
N GLU A 676 -8.95 -29.70 2.19
CA GLU A 676 -9.24 -30.17 0.83
C GLU A 676 -10.63 -30.82 0.66
N ASN A 677 -11.30 -31.21 1.76
CA ASN A 677 -12.62 -31.83 1.75
C ASN A 677 -13.73 -30.83 2.12
N ASP A 678 -13.37 -29.61 2.53
CA ASP A 678 -14.32 -28.58 2.94
C ASP A 678 -14.64 -27.64 1.78
N ASP A 679 -15.90 -27.19 1.72
CA ASP A 679 -16.29 -26.11 0.82
C ASP A 679 -15.58 -24.80 1.19
N ALA A 680 -15.23 -24.00 0.19
CA ALA A 680 -14.49 -22.76 0.38
C ALA A 680 -15.19 -21.77 1.33
N ASN A 681 -16.54 -21.69 1.30
CA ASN A 681 -17.27 -20.80 2.20
C ASN A 681 -17.20 -21.30 3.65
N ARG A 682 -17.24 -22.62 3.86
CA ARG A 682 -17.11 -23.22 5.19
C ARG A 682 -15.70 -23.07 5.74
N ALA A 683 -14.70 -23.19 4.87
CA ALA A 683 -13.31 -22.89 5.23
C ALA A 683 -13.12 -21.41 5.61
N LEU A 684 -13.77 -20.48 4.90
CA LEU A 684 -13.76 -19.05 5.20
C LEU A 684 -14.37 -18.81 6.59
N MET A 685 -15.58 -19.34 6.84
CA MET A 685 -16.24 -19.26 8.15
C MET A 685 -15.35 -19.86 9.25
N GLY A 686 -14.78 -21.05 9.01
CA GLY A 686 -13.90 -21.75 9.95
C GLY A 686 -12.67 -20.92 10.31
N SER A 687 -11.98 -20.36 9.33
CA SER A 687 -10.80 -19.50 9.55
C SER A 687 -11.15 -18.24 10.35
N ASN A 688 -12.33 -17.65 10.10
CA ASN A 688 -12.83 -16.49 10.83
C ASN A 688 -13.20 -16.84 12.28
N MET A 689 -13.91 -17.95 12.49
CA MET A 689 -14.33 -18.43 13.81
C MET A 689 -13.14 -18.82 14.70
N GLN A 690 -12.08 -19.40 14.13
CA GLN A 690 -10.86 -19.73 14.88
C GLN A 690 -10.24 -18.49 15.58
N ARG A 691 -10.31 -17.31 14.96
CA ARG A 691 -9.80 -16.06 15.56
C ARG A 691 -10.65 -15.54 16.73
N GLN A 692 -11.89 -16.01 16.83
CA GLN A 692 -12.83 -15.60 17.89
C GLN A 692 -12.81 -16.56 19.09
N GLY A 693 -12.09 -17.68 18.99
CA GLY A 693 -11.98 -18.65 20.09
C GLY A 693 -11.32 -18.03 21.33
N VAL A 694 -12.02 -18.03 22.46
CA VAL A 694 -11.52 -17.45 23.72
C VAL A 694 -10.65 -18.49 24.47
N PRO A 695 -9.51 -18.10 25.05
CA PRO A 695 -8.66 -18.97 25.84
C PRO A 695 -9.42 -19.62 27.00
N LEU A 696 -9.35 -20.95 27.06
CA LEU A 696 -9.93 -21.74 28.14
C LEU A 696 -9.02 -21.76 29.37
N LEU A 697 -9.59 -22.04 30.55
CA LEU A 697 -8.83 -22.27 31.77
C LEU A 697 -7.83 -23.44 31.60
N ARG A 698 -8.22 -24.47 30.86
CA ARG A 698 -7.42 -25.68 30.58
C ARG A 698 -7.53 -26.05 29.10
N PRO A 699 -6.76 -25.40 28.22
CA PRO A 699 -6.71 -25.76 26.81
C PRO A 699 -6.06 -27.15 26.63
N GLU A 700 -6.40 -27.83 25.55
CA GLU A 700 -5.76 -29.09 25.15
C GLU A 700 -5.36 -28.99 23.69
N ALA A 701 -4.13 -29.38 23.34
CA ALA A 701 -3.72 -29.33 21.94
C ALA A 701 -4.61 -30.24 21.08
N PRO A 702 -4.88 -29.85 19.82
CA PRO A 702 -5.79 -30.60 18.97
C PRO A 702 -5.25 -32.01 18.71
N LEU A 703 -6.09 -33.04 18.83
CA LEU A 703 -5.67 -34.42 18.51
C LEU A 703 -5.36 -34.56 17.00
N VAL A 704 -6.16 -33.89 16.17
CA VAL A 704 -5.97 -33.80 14.73
C VAL A 704 -5.56 -32.36 14.40
N GLY A 705 -4.30 -32.17 14.01
CA GLY A 705 -3.74 -30.87 13.66
C GLY A 705 -2.87 -30.98 12.41
N THR A 706 -2.30 -29.85 12.00
CA THR A 706 -1.58 -29.71 10.72
C THR A 706 -0.05 -29.67 10.88
N GLY A 707 0.43 -29.46 12.10
CA GLY A 707 1.84 -29.25 12.44
C GLY A 707 2.24 -27.77 12.49
N LEU A 708 1.36 -26.86 12.04
CA LEU A 708 1.59 -25.42 12.06
C LEU A 708 1.37 -24.82 13.46
N GLU A 709 0.69 -25.53 14.36
CA GLU A 709 0.31 -25.09 15.70
C GLU A 709 1.53 -24.65 16.53
N LEU A 710 2.65 -25.37 16.42
CA LEU A 710 3.90 -25.05 17.10
C LEU A 710 4.50 -23.73 16.59
N THR A 711 4.50 -23.52 15.27
CA THR A 711 5.06 -22.32 14.65
C THR A 711 4.24 -21.09 15.04
N VAL A 712 2.90 -21.18 15.04
CA VAL A 712 2.03 -20.07 15.42
C VAL A 712 2.20 -19.71 16.89
N ALA A 713 2.24 -20.70 17.79
CA ALA A 713 2.45 -20.46 19.22
C ALA A 713 3.79 -19.77 19.50
N LYS A 714 4.87 -20.19 18.82
CA LYS A 714 6.19 -19.57 18.95
C LYS A 714 6.25 -18.15 18.39
N ASP A 715 5.84 -17.98 17.12
CA ASP A 715 6.01 -16.72 16.40
C ASP A 715 5.03 -15.64 16.87
N SER A 716 3.92 -16.01 17.52
CA SER A 716 2.99 -15.04 18.14
C SER A 716 3.63 -14.19 19.24
N GLY A 717 4.67 -14.72 19.91
CA GLY A 717 5.33 -14.08 21.04
C GLY A 717 4.61 -14.27 22.38
N VAL A 718 3.53 -15.06 22.43
CA VAL A 718 2.80 -15.34 23.69
C VAL A 718 3.52 -16.36 24.57
N CYS A 719 4.30 -17.26 23.96
CA CYS A 719 5.12 -18.24 24.65
C CYS A 719 6.46 -17.61 25.02
N LEU A 720 6.96 -17.92 26.22
CA LEU A 720 8.30 -17.52 26.62
C LEU A 720 9.33 -18.44 25.96
N LEU A 721 10.26 -17.88 25.20
CA LEU A 721 11.33 -18.62 24.52
C LEU A 721 12.67 -18.44 25.23
N ALA A 722 13.52 -19.46 25.18
CA ALA A 722 14.90 -19.36 25.64
C ALA A 722 15.74 -18.51 24.68
N GLY A 723 16.44 -17.50 25.22
CA GLY A 723 17.29 -16.58 24.47
C GLY A 723 18.58 -17.21 23.92
N GLY A 724 19.00 -18.34 24.50
CA GLY A 724 20.21 -19.07 24.12
C GLY A 724 20.26 -20.48 24.68
N ASP A 725 21.42 -21.13 24.52
CA ASP A 725 21.67 -22.46 25.07
C ASP A 725 22.09 -22.34 26.55
N GLY A 726 21.47 -23.14 27.41
CA GLY A 726 21.69 -23.05 28.85
C GLY A 726 21.00 -24.14 29.66
N VAL A 727 21.03 -24.00 30.98
CA VAL A 727 20.38 -24.91 31.93
C VAL A 727 19.41 -24.13 32.79
N VAL A 728 18.18 -24.63 32.92
CA VAL A 728 17.15 -24.07 33.81
C VAL A 728 17.59 -24.31 35.26
N GLU A 729 17.74 -23.26 36.03
CA GLU A 729 18.24 -23.31 37.41
C GLU A 729 17.08 -23.30 38.42
N GLU A 730 16.11 -22.40 38.21
CA GLU A 730 14.96 -22.24 39.08
C GLU A 730 13.69 -22.05 38.24
N VAL A 731 12.58 -22.63 38.69
CA VAL A 731 11.26 -22.48 38.08
C VAL A 731 10.24 -22.22 39.17
N ASP A 732 9.47 -21.14 38.98
CA ASP A 732 8.34 -20.76 39.81
C ASP A 732 7.15 -20.39 38.90
N ALA A 733 5.95 -20.34 39.45
CA ALA A 733 4.74 -19.94 38.74
C ALA A 733 4.82 -18.52 38.16
N ASN A 734 5.69 -17.66 38.71
CA ASN A 734 5.87 -16.26 38.34
C ASN A 734 7.19 -15.97 37.61
N ARG A 735 8.17 -16.87 37.66
CA ARG A 735 9.48 -16.64 37.03
C ARG A 735 10.18 -17.93 36.61
N VAL A 736 11.03 -17.82 35.59
CA VAL A 736 11.93 -18.89 35.15
C VAL A 736 13.35 -18.32 35.10
N VAL A 737 14.30 -19.00 35.73
CA VAL A 737 15.71 -18.62 35.76
C VAL A 737 16.52 -19.61 34.94
N VAL A 738 17.26 -19.09 33.95
CA VAL A 738 18.09 -19.89 33.04
C VAL A 738 19.53 -19.39 33.13
N ARG A 739 20.45 -20.31 33.42
CA ARG A 739 21.89 -20.04 33.35
C ARG A 739 22.38 -20.37 31.94
N TYR A 740 22.73 -19.34 31.18
CA TYR A 740 23.24 -19.46 29.81
C TYR A 740 24.72 -19.83 29.77
N ASP A 741 25.10 -20.57 28.73
CA ASP A 741 26.49 -20.96 28.50
C ASP A 741 27.38 -19.75 28.16
N LYS A 742 26.81 -18.68 27.57
CA LYS A 742 27.50 -17.44 27.20
C LYS A 742 26.94 -16.23 27.95
N PRO A 743 27.78 -15.39 28.58
CA PRO A 743 27.35 -14.10 29.13
C PRO A 743 26.93 -13.15 28.01
N GLY A 744 26.00 -12.23 28.30
CA GLY A 744 25.42 -11.30 27.33
C GLY A 744 24.25 -11.86 26.51
N THR A 745 23.84 -13.11 26.72
CA THR A 745 22.71 -13.73 26.01
C THR A 745 21.40 -13.02 26.37
N ASP A 746 20.61 -12.63 25.35
CA ASP A 746 19.31 -11.97 25.50
C ASP A 746 19.32 -10.67 26.36
N GLY A 747 20.46 -9.96 26.35
CA GLY A 747 20.65 -8.72 27.11
C GLY A 747 21.09 -8.92 28.56
N PHE A 748 21.28 -10.16 29.03
CA PHE A 748 21.74 -10.45 30.39
C PHE A 748 23.27 -10.54 30.46
N THR A 749 23.91 -9.51 31.03
CA THR A 749 25.38 -9.39 31.12
C THR A 749 26.04 -10.48 31.97
N THR A 750 25.38 -10.94 33.02
CA THR A 750 25.90 -11.94 33.98
C THR A 750 25.80 -13.39 33.50
N GLY A 751 25.12 -13.64 32.37
CA GLY A 751 24.83 -14.99 31.87
C GLY A 751 23.69 -15.70 32.60
N ILE A 752 23.05 -15.08 33.60
CA ILE A 752 21.83 -15.58 34.24
C ILE A 752 20.65 -14.78 33.70
N GLY A 753 19.78 -15.44 32.93
CA GLY A 753 18.53 -14.89 32.45
C GLY A 753 17.40 -15.10 33.44
N ILE A 754 16.81 -14.01 33.92
CA ILE A 754 15.64 -14.05 34.82
C ILE A 754 14.43 -13.58 34.03
N TYR A 755 13.54 -14.51 33.74
CA TYR A 755 12.31 -14.24 32.99
C TYR A 755 11.13 -14.16 33.95
N ARG A 756 10.43 -13.03 33.97
CA ARG A 756 9.16 -12.87 34.70
C ARG A 756 8.01 -13.28 33.79
N LEU A 757 7.12 -14.11 34.29
CA LEU A 757 5.97 -14.60 33.56
C LEU A 757 4.80 -13.63 33.70
N GLU A 758 4.08 -13.41 32.60
CA GLU A 758 2.85 -12.63 32.62
C GLU A 758 1.73 -13.42 33.31
N LYS A 759 1.14 -12.87 34.37
CA LYS A 759 0.07 -13.52 35.15
C LYS A 759 -1.21 -12.72 35.07
N TYR A 760 -2.29 -13.37 34.66
CA TYR A 760 -3.65 -12.81 34.65
C TYR A 760 -3.72 -11.39 34.06
N LYS A 761 -3.00 -11.17 32.95
CA LYS A 761 -3.00 -9.91 32.21
C LYS A 761 -4.32 -9.78 31.45
N LYS A 762 -4.94 -8.60 31.52
CA LYS A 762 -6.11 -8.27 30.71
C LYS A 762 -5.68 -8.04 29.26
N SER A 763 -6.40 -8.65 28.32
CA SER A 763 -6.32 -8.33 26.88
C SER A 763 -7.30 -7.22 26.48
N ASN A 764 -7.13 -6.67 25.28
CA ASN A 764 -8.06 -5.68 24.71
C ASN A 764 -9.53 -6.16 24.65
N GLN A 765 -9.78 -7.46 24.49
CA GLN A 765 -11.12 -8.07 24.41
C GLN A 765 -11.62 -8.61 25.77
N ASN A 766 -11.04 -8.14 26.88
CA ASN A 766 -11.40 -8.54 28.25
C ASN A 766 -11.20 -10.04 28.54
N THR A 767 -10.39 -10.74 27.75
CA THR A 767 -9.95 -12.12 28.03
C THR A 767 -8.70 -12.13 28.91
N CYS A 768 -8.42 -13.25 29.57
CA CYS A 768 -7.29 -13.42 30.47
C CYS A 768 -6.09 -14.07 29.77
N PHE A 769 -4.97 -13.35 29.72
CA PHE A 769 -3.69 -13.83 29.24
C PHE A 769 -2.83 -14.23 30.43
N THR A 770 -2.41 -15.49 30.47
CA THR A 770 -1.63 -16.02 31.59
C THR A 770 -0.62 -17.04 31.10
N GLN A 771 0.63 -16.87 31.54
CA GLN A 771 1.73 -17.78 31.22
C GLN A 771 1.90 -18.84 32.30
N ARG A 772 2.26 -20.05 31.86
CA ARG A 772 2.49 -21.21 32.73
C ARG A 772 3.85 -21.84 32.41
N PRO A 773 4.74 -22.00 33.40
CA PRO A 773 6.03 -22.62 33.15
C PRO A 773 5.85 -24.08 32.73
N LEU A 774 6.62 -24.50 31.73
CA LEU A 774 6.64 -25.87 31.21
C LEU A 774 7.88 -26.65 31.63
N VAL A 775 8.99 -25.92 31.84
CA VAL A 775 10.29 -26.50 32.14
C VAL A 775 10.44 -26.86 33.61
N ASN A 776 11.31 -27.83 33.89
CA ASN A 776 11.70 -28.21 35.24
C ASN A 776 13.16 -27.80 35.51
N PRO A 777 13.54 -27.50 36.76
CA PRO A 777 14.94 -27.26 37.14
C PRO A 777 15.86 -28.41 36.70
N GLY A 778 17.07 -28.07 36.27
CA GLY A 778 18.08 -29.01 35.75
C GLY A 778 17.92 -29.37 34.28
N LEU A 779 16.87 -28.94 33.60
CA LEU A 779 16.69 -29.18 32.17
C LEU A 779 17.65 -28.31 31.34
N ARG A 780 18.34 -28.93 30.37
CA ARG A 780 19.10 -28.19 29.35
C ARG A 780 18.18 -27.73 28.23
N VAL A 781 18.21 -26.44 27.93
CA VAL A 781 17.40 -25.78 26.90
C VAL A 781 18.30 -25.26 25.79
N LYS A 782 17.77 -25.21 24.56
CA LYS A 782 18.42 -24.56 23.43
C LYS A 782 17.74 -23.23 23.09
N LYS A 783 18.45 -22.38 22.34
CA LYS A 783 17.86 -21.15 21.78
C LYS A 783 16.55 -21.46 21.06
N GLY A 784 15.46 -20.77 21.43
CA GLY A 784 14.13 -20.93 20.84
C GLY A 784 13.32 -22.14 21.33
N ASP A 785 13.79 -22.87 22.35
CA ASP A 785 12.94 -23.80 23.09
C ASP A 785 11.96 -23.01 23.98
N ILE A 786 10.78 -23.59 24.21
CA ILE A 786 9.69 -22.95 24.95
C ILE A 786 9.88 -23.21 26.45
N LEU A 787 9.98 -22.13 27.22
CA LEU A 787 10.13 -22.14 28.67
C LEU A 787 8.76 -22.11 29.39
N ALA A 788 7.81 -21.35 28.86
CA ALA A 788 6.46 -21.23 29.39
C ALA A 788 5.43 -21.11 28.26
N ASP A 789 4.28 -21.78 28.45
CA ASP A 789 3.12 -21.66 27.58
C ASP A 789 2.39 -20.35 27.81
N GLY A 790 1.90 -19.75 26.73
CA GLY A 790 0.99 -18.62 26.78
C GLY A 790 -0.49 -19.04 26.87
N PRO A 791 -1.43 -18.07 26.78
CA PRO A 791 -2.85 -18.35 26.64
C PRO A 791 -3.13 -19.20 25.40
N ALA A 792 -4.12 -20.09 25.49
CA ALA A 792 -4.52 -20.99 24.41
C ALA A 792 -3.34 -21.78 23.78
N CYS A 793 -2.39 -22.21 24.62
CA CYS A 793 -1.28 -23.08 24.25
C CYS A 793 -1.21 -24.30 25.18
N ASP A 794 -0.72 -25.43 24.67
CA ASP A 794 -0.49 -26.67 25.43
C ASP A 794 0.79 -27.38 24.94
N LEU A 795 1.81 -27.45 25.81
CA LEU A 795 3.16 -27.95 25.52
C LEU A 795 3.79 -27.30 24.28
N GLY A 796 3.59 -26.00 24.13
CA GLY A 796 4.13 -25.18 23.06
C GLY A 796 3.36 -25.22 21.74
N GLU A 797 2.25 -25.96 21.67
CA GLU A 797 1.38 -25.97 20.50
C GLU A 797 0.16 -25.10 20.72
N LEU A 798 -0.30 -24.43 19.66
CA LEU A 798 -1.56 -23.70 19.69
C LEU A 798 -2.73 -24.63 20.02
N ALA A 799 -3.48 -24.26 21.05
CA ALA A 799 -4.60 -25.01 21.63
C ALA A 799 -5.77 -24.05 21.88
N LEU A 800 -6.50 -23.71 20.81
CA LEU A 800 -7.62 -22.76 20.85
C LEU A 800 -8.83 -23.26 21.65
N GLY A 801 -8.90 -24.55 21.93
CA GLY A 801 -10.06 -25.17 22.58
C GLY A 801 -9.71 -26.49 23.24
N LYS A 802 -10.64 -27.43 23.16
CA LYS A 802 -10.53 -28.74 23.81
C LYS A 802 -11.20 -29.83 22.98
N ASN A 803 -10.58 -31.01 22.95
CA ASN A 803 -11.09 -32.16 22.22
C ASN A 803 -12.25 -32.81 23.00
N VAL A 804 -13.35 -33.12 22.31
CA VAL A 804 -14.54 -33.74 22.93
C VAL A 804 -15.06 -34.90 22.08
N THR A 805 -15.77 -35.83 22.72
CA THR A 805 -16.44 -36.93 22.01
C THR A 805 -17.74 -36.44 21.42
N ILE A 806 -17.89 -36.56 20.10
CA ILE A 806 -19.06 -36.10 19.34
C ILE A 806 -19.75 -37.32 18.71
N ALA A 807 -21.09 -37.32 18.72
CA ALA A 807 -21.90 -38.29 18.00
C ALA A 807 -22.88 -37.57 17.07
N PHE A 808 -22.89 -37.96 15.79
CA PHE A 808 -23.80 -37.41 14.79
C PHE A 808 -25.08 -38.24 14.78
N MET A 809 -26.13 -37.75 15.43
CA MET A 809 -27.45 -38.36 15.41
C MET A 809 -28.54 -37.34 15.75
N PRO A 810 -29.76 -37.44 15.19
CA PRO A 810 -30.87 -36.63 15.65
C PRO A 810 -31.25 -37.03 17.08
N TRP A 811 -31.38 -36.05 17.98
CA TRP A 811 -31.70 -36.30 19.39
C TRP A 811 -32.91 -35.49 19.83
N ARG A 812 -34.10 -36.08 19.67
CA ARG A 812 -35.39 -35.51 20.12
C ARG A 812 -35.63 -34.06 19.67
N GLY A 813 -35.04 -33.65 18.55
CA GLY A 813 -35.14 -32.28 18.03
C GLY A 813 -34.30 -31.23 18.78
N TYR A 814 -33.53 -31.57 19.80
CA TYR A 814 -32.67 -30.61 20.51
C TYR A 814 -31.48 -30.12 19.69
N ASN A 815 -31.07 -30.91 18.69
CA ASN A 815 -30.07 -30.54 17.70
C ASN A 815 -30.71 -30.19 16.34
N PHE A 816 -31.86 -29.53 16.37
CA PHE A 816 -32.49 -28.97 15.18
C PHE A 816 -31.65 -27.79 14.66
N GLU A 817 -31.57 -27.66 13.33
CA GLU A 817 -30.64 -26.75 12.62
C GLU A 817 -29.19 -26.97 13.08
N ASP A 818 -28.51 -25.92 13.56
CA ASP A 818 -27.11 -25.94 14.00
C ASP A 818 -26.99 -25.97 15.54
N SER A 819 -28.07 -26.33 16.25
CA SER A 819 -28.07 -26.41 17.72
C SER A 819 -27.23 -27.59 18.23
N ILE A 820 -26.45 -27.35 19.29
CA ILE A 820 -25.58 -28.37 19.89
C ILE A 820 -26.13 -28.81 21.24
N LEU A 821 -26.35 -30.12 21.40
CA LEU A 821 -26.67 -30.72 22.70
C LEU A 821 -25.37 -31.04 23.46
N ILE A 822 -25.24 -30.51 24.68
CA ILE A 822 -24.05 -30.68 25.51
C ILE A 822 -24.38 -31.59 26.71
N SER A 823 -23.44 -32.46 27.09
CA SER A 823 -23.56 -33.28 28.28
C SER A 823 -23.28 -32.48 29.56
N GLU A 824 -24.09 -32.68 30.60
CA GLU A 824 -23.86 -32.12 31.94
C GLU A 824 -22.46 -32.48 32.50
N LYS A 825 -21.90 -33.63 32.08
CA LYS A 825 -20.54 -34.05 32.45
C LYS A 825 -19.47 -33.04 32.00
N MET A 826 -19.69 -32.34 30.90
CA MET A 826 -18.75 -31.32 30.40
C MET A 826 -18.75 -30.08 31.28
N LEU A 827 -19.93 -29.69 31.79
CA LEU A 827 -20.08 -28.59 32.74
C LEU A 827 -19.37 -28.92 34.06
N LYS A 828 -19.60 -30.12 34.62
CA LYS A 828 -18.94 -30.57 35.87
C LYS A 828 -17.41 -30.66 35.78
N LYS A 829 -16.86 -30.68 34.56
CA LYS A 829 -15.41 -30.77 34.31
C LYS A 829 -14.78 -29.41 33.94
N ASP A 830 -15.55 -28.34 33.94
CA ASP A 830 -15.10 -27.00 33.50
C ASP A 830 -14.45 -27.04 32.10
N THR A 831 -15.02 -27.83 31.19
CA THR A 831 -14.39 -28.16 29.90
C THR A 831 -14.19 -26.91 29.04
N TYR A 832 -15.16 -26.00 29.04
CA TYR A 832 -15.15 -24.76 28.26
C TYR A 832 -15.19 -23.49 29.14
N THR A 833 -14.77 -23.59 30.40
CA THR A 833 -14.72 -22.44 31.31
C THR A 833 -13.57 -21.50 30.90
N SER A 834 -13.87 -20.23 30.64
CA SER A 834 -12.91 -19.16 30.32
C SER A 834 -12.79 -18.18 31.49
N LEU A 835 -11.72 -17.40 31.52
CA LEU A 835 -11.52 -16.31 32.48
C LEU A 835 -11.59 -14.96 31.76
N HIS A 836 -12.40 -14.05 32.30
CA HIS A 836 -12.58 -12.69 31.79
C HIS A 836 -12.14 -11.68 32.84
N ILE A 837 -11.55 -10.58 32.39
CA ILE A 837 -11.06 -9.49 33.25
C ILE A 837 -11.66 -8.19 32.74
N GLU A 838 -12.52 -7.60 33.57
CA GLU A 838 -13.11 -6.29 33.33
C GLU A 838 -12.46 -5.25 34.26
N VAL A 839 -12.28 -4.04 33.74
CA VAL A 839 -11.69 -2.92 34.49
C VAL A 839 -12.74 -1.83 34.56
N PHE A 840 -13.11 -1.48 35.79
CA PHE A 840 -14.03 -0.38 36.09
C PHE A 840 -13.22 0.80 36.62
N GLU A 841 -13.38 1.96 36.01
CA GLU A 841 -12.68 3.18 36.39
C GLU A 841 -13.66 4.19 36.98
N THR A 842 -13.27 4.83 38.08
CA THR A 842 -13.97 5.97 38.65
C THR A 842 -12.99 7.11 38.88
N VAL A 843 -13.44 8.33 38.67
CA VAL A 843 -12.62 9.54 38.82
C VAL A 843 -13.36 10.49 39.74
N ALA A 844 -12.70 10.90 40.81
CA ALA A 844 -13.15 12.00 41.65
C ALA A 844 -12.67 13.32 41.03
N ARG A 845 -13.59 14.25 40.79
CA ARG A 845 -13.30 15.54 40.16
C ARG A 845 -13.60 16.71 41.08
N ASP A 846 -12.90 17.81 40.86
CA ASP A 846 -13.24 19.08 41.48
C ASP A 846 -14.42 19.71 40.72
N THR A 847 -15.58 19.75 41.35
CA THR A 847 -16.77 20.42 40.80
C THR A 847 -16.83 21.88 41.27
N LYS A 848 -17.71 22.67 40.65
CA LYS A 848 -17.94 24.06 41.10
C LYS A 848 -18.48 24.17 42.53
N LEU A 849 -19.17 23.13 43.02
CA LEU A 849 -19.80 23.10 44.34
C LEU A 849 -18.89 22.55 45.44
N GLY A 850 -17.78 21.92 45.05
CA GLY A 850 -16.84 21.28 45.96
C GLY A 850 -16.15 20.09 45.30
N LYS A 851 -15.21 19.49 46.04
CA LYS A 851 -14.48 18.31 45.58
C LYS A 851 -15.35 17.07 45.78
N GLU A 852 -15.37 16.19 44.79
CA GLU A 852 -15.86 14.83 45.00
C GLU A 852 -14.88 14.06 45.88
N GLU A 853 -15.40 13.26 46.81
CA GLU A 853 -14.58 12.49 47.74
C GLU A 853 -14.80 11.00 47.52
N ILE A 854 -13.72 10.23 47.60
CA ILE A 854 -13.79 8.77 47.68
C ILE A 854 -13.81 8.43 49.16
N THR A 855 -14.92 7.86 49.62
CA THR A 855 -15.17 7.59 51.04
C THR A 855 -16.13 6.41 51.20
N ARG A 856 -16.02 5.73 52.34
CA ARG A 856 -16.96 4.69 52.76
C ARG A 856 -18.28 5.28 53.27
N ASP A 857 -18.29 6.54 53.69
CA ASP A 857 -19.49 7.21 54.22
C ASP A 857 -20.42 7.64 53.07
N ILE A 858 -21.23 6.68 52.60
CA ILE A 858 -22.17 6.88 51.48
C ILE A 858 -23.58 7.02 52.04
N PRO A 859 -24.30 8.13 51.75
CA PRO A 859 -25.65 8.33 52.25
C PRO A 859 -26.62 7.28 51.67
N ASN A 860 -27.59 6.86 52.49
CA ASN A 860 -28.69 5.97 52.11
C ASN A 860 -28.29 4.56 51.65
N VAL A 861 -27.09 4.11 52.02
CA VAL A 861 -26.60 2.75 51.77
C VAL A 861 -26.55 1.98 53.08
N SER A 862 -27.00 0.72 53.07
CA SER A 862 -26.94 -0.15 54.25
C SER A 862 -25.51 -0.61 54.55
N GLU A 863 -25.20 -0.90 55.81
CA GLU A 863 -23.89 -1.47 56.22
C GLU A 863 -23.58 -2.81 55.51
N GLU A 864 -24.59 -3.59 55.16
CA GLU A 864 -24.39 -4.84 54.40
C GLU A 864 -23.79 -4.59 53.01
N ALA A 865 -24.15 -3.50 52.35
CA ALA A 865 -23.58 -3.12 51.05
C ALA A 865 -22.17 -2.53 51.18
N LEU A 866 -21.84 -1.93 52.32
CA LEU A 866 -20.51 -1.37 52.61
C LEU A 866 -19.52 -2.39 53.15
N ARG A 867 -19.95 -3.62 53.46
CA ARG A 867 -19.13 -4.67 54.11
C ARG A 867 -17.81 -5.00 53.40
N ASN A 868 -17.76 -4.78 52.08
CA ASN A 868 -16.61 -5.10 51.24
C ASN A 868 -15.64 -3.91 51.07
N LEU A 869 -16.05 -2.70 51.47
CA LEU A 869 -15.25 -1.48 51.38
C LEU A 869 -14.33 -1.33 52.61
N ASP A 870 -13.11 -0.88 52.36
CA ASP A 870 -12.18 -0.46 53.39
C ASP A 870 -12.54 0.93 53.96
N GLU A 871 -11.73 1.43 54.89
CA GLU A 871 -11.93 2.75 55.49
C GLU A 871 -11.82 3.90 54.49
N SER A 872 -11.12 3.69 53.36
CA SER A 872 -10.99 4.68 52.29
C SER A 872 -12.17 4.64 51.31
N GLY A 873 -13.09 3.69 51.45
CA GLY A 873 -14.21 3.50 50.51
C GLY A 873 -13.83 2.70 49.27
N VAL A 874 -12.75 1.92 49.29
CA VAL A 874 -12.30 1.07 48.19
C VAL A 874 -12.51 -0.40 48.54
N ILE A 875 -12.96 -1.20 47.58
CA ILE A 875 -13.15 -2.63 47.80
C ILE A 875 -11.84 -3.37 48.12
N ARG A 876 -11.90 -4.30 49.09
CA ARG A 876 -10.75 -5.17 49.41
C ARG A 876 -10.40 -6.13 48.25
N ILE A 877 -9.12 -6.37 48.05
CA ILE A 877 -8.63 -7.35 47.06
C ILE A 877 -9.11 -8.76 47.45
N GLY A 878 -9.66 -9.50 46.47
CA GLY A 878 -10.19 -10.85 46.68
C GLY A 878 -11.61 -10.92 47.25
N ALA A 879 -12.34 -9.81 47.30
CA ALA A 879 -13.77 -9.84 47.60
C ALA A 879 -14.58 -10.45 46.45
N GLU A 880 -15.53 -11.33 46.79
CA GLU A 880 -16.55 -11.79 45.86
C GLU A 880 -17.67 -10.75 45.77
N ILE A 881 -18.01 -10.37 44.54
CA ILE A 881 -18.97 -9.31 44.24
C ILE A 881 -20.15 -9.85 43.44
N LYS A 882 -21.30 -9.19 43.58
CA LYS A 882 -22.49 -9.40 42.76
C LYS A 882 -22.86 -8.11 42.03
N SER A 883 -23.73 -8.25 41.03
CA SER A 883 -24.30 -7.08 40.34
C SER A 883 -25.00 -6.17 41.36
N GLY A 884 -24.60 -4.89 41.39
CA GLY A 884 -25.11 -3.88 42.32
C GLY A 884 -24.22 -3.62 43.53
N ASP A 885 -23.19 -4.42 43.76
CA ASP A 885 -22.22 -4.16 44.84
C ASP A 885 -21.37 -2.93 44.51
N ILE A 886 -21.03 -2.15 45.55
CA ILE A 886 -20.22 -0.93 45.42
C ILE A 886 -18.74 -1.32 45.44
N LEU A 887 -18.02 -0.98 44.36
CA LEU A 887 -16.58 -1.20 44.26
C LEU A 887 -15.76 -0.03 44.84
N VAL A 888 -16.23 1.19 44.59
CA VAL A 888 -15.61 2.42 45.08
C VAL A 888 -16.72 3.38 45.49
N GLY A 889 -16.73 3.76 46.77
CA GLY A 889 -17.64 4.76 47.31
C GLY A 889 -17.22 6.15 46.86
N LYS A 890 -18.09 6.85 46.13
CA LYS A 890 -17.85 8.23 45.69
C LYS A 890 -19.03 9.11 46.09
N VAL A 891 -18.75 10.20 46.80
CA VAL A 891 -19.74 11.21 47.17
C VAL A 891 -19.48 12.50 46.39
N THR A 892 -20.55 13.11 45.89
CA THR A 892 -20.50 14.36 45.13
C THR A 892 -21.25 15.44 45.90
N PRO A 893 -20.64 16.63 46.13
CA PRO A 893 -21.32 17.72 46.80
C PRO A 893 -22.51 18.20 45.95
N LYS A 894 -23.70 18.20 46.54
CA LYS A 894 -24.95 18.64 45.90
C LYS A 894 -25.37 19.98 46.49
N GLY A 895 -25.81 20.89 45.62
CA GLY A 895 -26.40 22.17 46.06
C GLY A 895 -27.75 21.95 46.75
N GLU A 896 -28.23 22.95 47.49
CA GLU A 896 -29.53 22.91 48.13
C GLU A 896 -30.64 22.74 47.09
N THR A 897 -31.32 21.59 47.11
CA THR A 897 -32.53 21.35 46.34
C THR A 897 -33.71 22.02 47.04
N GLN A 898 -34.48 22.84 46.32
CA GLN A 898 -35.76 23.36 46.82
C GLN A 898 -36.74 22.19 46.96
N LEU A 899 -36.89 21.68 48.18
CA LEU A 899 -37.84 20.63 48.52
C LEU A 899 -39.28 21.15 48.42
N SER A 900 -40.19 20.30 47.96
CA SER A 900 -41.62 20.62 47.95
C SER A 900 -42.16 20.79 49.38
N PRO A 901 -43.30 21.48 49.59
CA PRO A 901 -43.92 21.58 50.92
C PRO A 901 -44.17 20.20 51.57
N GLU A 902 -44.53 19.18 50.78
CA GLU A 902 -44.75 17.81 51.22
C GLU A 902 -43.44 17.14 51.68
N GLU A 903 -42.34 17.32 50.94
CA GLU A 903 -41.01 16.80 51.31
C GLU A 903 -40.45 17.52 52.54
N LYS A 904 -40.68 18.83 52.67
CA LYS A 904 -40.34 19.60 53.87
C LYS A 904 -41.10 19.12 55.09
N LEU A 905 -42.39 18.80 54.93
CA LEU A 905 -43.21 18.24 56.00
C LEU A 905 -42.73 16.83 56.39
N LEU A 906 -42.42 15.97 55.42
CA LEU A 906 -41.86 14.64 55.66
C LEU A 906 -40.53 14.70 56.43
N ARG A 907 -39.62 15.60 56.04
CA ARG A 907 -38.33 15.80 56.72
C ARG A 907 -38.50 16.41 58.11
N ALA A 908 -39.54 17.22 58.34
CA ALA A 908 -39.89 17.74 59.66
C ALA A 908 -40.48 16.66 60.59
N ILE A 909 -41.21 15.68 60.04
CA ILE A 909 -41.83 14.58 60.80
C ILE A 909 -40.81 13.49 61.16
N PHE A 910 -39.97 13.08 60.20
CA PHE A 910 -39.05 11.94 60.33
C PHE A 910 -37.57 12.31 60.52
N GLY A 911 -37.25 13.61 60.50
CA GLY A 911 -35.87 14.09 60.47
C GLY A 911 -35.18 13.81 59.13
N GLU A 912 -33.85 13.88 59.08
CA GLU A 912 -33.06 13.57 57.87
C GLU A 912 -33.15 12.11 57.41
N LYS A 913 -33.75 11.22 58.20
CA LYS A 913 -33.88 9.78 57.91
C LYS A 913 -34.98 9.41 56.90
N ALA A 914 -35.72 10.37 56.36
CA ALA A 914 -36.77 10.13 55.37
C ALA A 914 -36.37 10.36 53.90
N GLY A 915 -35.13 10.78 53.63
CA GLY A 915 -34.63 11.09 52.28
C GLY A 915 -33.59 10.10 51.80
#